data_AF-A0A2L2TK57-F1
#
_entry.id   AF-A0A2L2TK57-F1
#
_cell.length_a   1.000
_cell.length_b   1.000
_cell.length_c   1.000
_cell.angle_alpha   90.00
_cell.angle_beta   90.00
_cell.angle_gamma   90.00
#
_symmetry.space_group_name_H-M   'P 1'
#
loop_
_entity.id
_entity.type
_entity.pdbx_description
1 polymer ?
#
loop_
_entity_poly.entity_id
_entity_poly.type
_entity_poly.pdbx_seq_one_letter_code
_entity_poly.pdbx_strand_id
1 'polypeptide(L)'
;MFGCSLKKLSLAAGLIAHALADLNTSENTTHISLSNDRFAVVLAKSSGHIIDATLDGQDLLGPLSGNSGKGPYLDCSCTPSGFWTPGSTAQLRVIKGTDSSGTKYGGIVMSDTFKPTNQTLSQYFFLRGEETGLHAFTRLTYFNASTPFLRDLGELRTLFRPNTKLWTHFSTSEGNYGPLPDAAGALTVQDATWYVGDKTSDPYVEQYSDYWTKYSLSESWRNHDVHGEFSDGSTSNDGSTFGAWLVHNTRETYYGGPLHSDLVVDGIVYNYMVSGHHGAPQPNITHGFDRTWGPQFYYFNKGSKDTTLAELRADAAKYANPEWNAKFYDSIAHHVPNFAPSAKRTKYSGKVNLPKNAKRPLIVLSENKQDFQLNVFNTQSLQYWAEIDKSGAYSIPQVVEGTYRVTIYADGVFGWYIKDDIRVSKSHNKGTFTWREENAGKELWRIGTPDKSSGEYLHGYAPDTSKPLAPEQYRIYWGKYDFEKDFPKGVNFHIGKDDEAKDLNYVHWSFFAAKGNHLRSENYYDNVNNWTVTFDLSKNQLKNVKTATFTVQIAGTRAGNGNAKWTPVNDRFNSNLPWTVNVNGGYEDTWVIPYWRSGSCAVRSAVACQNIEHKFQFPTSKLKQGKNEFVLSLPFNATSIETALLPDTLYVQYDALRLEVK
;
A
#
# COMPACT_ATOMS: atom_id res chain seq x y z
N MET A 1 -46.19 25.64 66.03
CA MET A 1 -47.27 24.79 65.48
C MET A 1 -46.67 24.01 64.33
N PHE A 2 -46.36 22.73 64.55
CA PHE A 2 -47.11 21.57 63.99
C PHE A 2 -47.17 21.62 62.46
N GLY A 3 -46.65 20.69 61.66
CA GLY A 3 -46.06 19.37 61.85
C GLY A 3 -46.19 18.58 60.53
N CYS A 4 -45.38 17.52 60.37
CA CYS A 4 -45.52 16.38 59.42
C CYS A 4 -45.62 16.68 57.89
N SER A 5 -44.94 15.97 56.99
CA SER A 5 -44.85 14.51 56.87
C SER A 5 -43.74 14.13 55.87
N LEU A 6 -42.84 13.23 56.26
CA LEU A 6 -42.02 12.46 55.34
C LEU A 6 -42.91 11.50 54.54
N LYS A 7 -42.91 11.61 53.20
CA LYS A 7 -43.26 10.49 52.32
C LYS A 7 -42.01 9.96 51.65
N LYS A 8 -41.63 8.75 52.04
CA LYS A 8 -40.68 7.87 51.36
C LYS A 8 -41.19 7.62 49.94
N LEU A 9 -40.45 8.01 48.91
CA LEU A 9 -40.55 7.41 47.59
C LEU A 9 -39.46 6.35 47.49
N SER A 10 -39.90 5.09 47.44
CA SER A 10 -39.05 3.93 47.17
C SER A 10 -38.47 4.06 45.75
N LEU A 11 -37.14 4.18 45.64
CA LEU A 11 -36.44 3.97 44.37
C LEU A 11 -36.48 2.48 44.07
N ALA A 12 -37.42 2.04 43.24
CA ALA A 12 -37.34 0.73 42.60
C ALA A 12 -36.23 0.82 41.55
N ALA A 13 -35.04 0.34 41.89
CA ALA A 13 -34.00 0.06 40.92
C ALA A 13 -34.50 -1.08 40.01
N GLY A 14 -35.07 -0.72 38.88
CA GLY A 14 -35.30 -1.65 37.79
C GLY A 14 -33.95 -2.15 37.30
N LEU A 15 -33.57 -3.36 37.71
CA LEU A 15 -32.58 -4.16 37.00
C LEU A 15 -33.13 -4.42 35.60
N ILE A 16 -32.85 -3.53 34.66
CA ILE A 16 -32.93 -3.84 33.24
C ILE A 16 -31.76 -4.80 33.00
N ALA A 17 -32.04 -6.09 33.17
CA ALA A 17 -31.24 -7.12 32.55
C ALA A 17 -31.19 -6.76 31.07
N HIS A 18 -30.03 -6.29 30.62
CA HIS A 18 -29.75 -6.28 29.19
C HIS A 18 -29.82 -7.75 28.81
N ALA A 19 -30.87 -8.14 28.09
CA ALA A 19 -30.86 -9.39 27.37
C ALA A 19 -29.65 -9.30 26.45
N LEU A 20 -28.56 -9.99 26.82
CA LEU A 20 -27.40 -10.11 25.95
C LEU A 20 -27.92 -10.74 24.67
N ALA A 21 -27.94 -9.98 23.58
CA ALA A 21 -28.35 -10.45 22.29
C ALA A 21 -27.54 -11.71 21.94
N ASP A 22 -28.24 -12.78 21.57
CA ASP A 22 -27.60 -14.09 21.39
C ASP A 22 -26.95 -14.17 20.02
N LEU A 23 -25.62 -14.14 19.99
CA LEU A 23 -24.85 -14.59 18.84
C LEU A 23 -25.30 -16.01 18.44
N ASN A 24 -25.84 -16.13 17.24
CA ASN A 24 -26.27 -17.39 16.65
C ASN A 24 -25.23 -17.88 15.63
N THR A 25 -24.98 -19.18 15.68
CA THR A 25 -24.10 -19.87 14.73
C THR A 25 -24.80 -21.15 14.31
N SER A 26 -25.14 -21.26 13.03
CA SER A 26 -25.93 -22.37 12.50
C SER A 26 -25.21 -23.04 11.33
N GLU A 27 -25.47 -24.33 11.14
CA GLU A 27 -24.91 -25.12 10.06
C GLU A 27 -25.97 -26.12 9.58
N ASN A 28 -26.15 -26.20 8.27
CA ASN A 28 -26.98 -27.21 7.64
C ASN A 28 -26.20 -27.91 6.51
N THR A 29 -26.87 -28.68 5.65
CA THR A 29 -26.21 -29.43 4.58
C THR A 29 -25.59 -28.54 3.50
N THR A 30 -26.08 -27.30 3.33
CA THR A 30 -25.70 -26.41 2.23
C THR A 30 -25.01 -25.12 2.69
N HIS A 31 -25.21 -24.69 3.94
CA HIS A 31 -24.76 -23.40 4.43
C HIS A 31 -24.21 -23.45 5.86
N ILE A 32 -23.40 -22.45 6.19
CA ILE A 32 -23.00 -22.07 7.55
C ILE A 32 -23.38 -20.59 7.72
N SER A 33 -23.97 -20.21 8.86
CA SER A 33 -24.26 -18.82 9.17
C SER A 33 -23.67 -18.39 10.51
N LEU A 34 -23.19 -17.14 10.55
CA LEU A 34 -22.87 -16.39 11.77
C LEU A 34 -23.78 -15.17 11.81
N SER A 35 -24.48 -14.94 12.92
CA SER A 35 -25.36 -13.79 13.04
C SER A 35 -25.50 -13.30 14.48
N ASN A 36 -25.69 -12.00 14.66
CA ASN A 36 -26.29 -11.39 15.85
C ASN A 36 -27.54 -10.60 15.42
N ASP A 37 -28.09 -9.77 16.31
CA ASP A 37 -29.31 -9.01 16.06
C ASP A 37 -29.22 -8.03 14.89
N ARG A 38 -28.01 -7.60 14.54
CA ARG A 38 -27.77 -6.56 13.52
C ARG A 38 -27.08 -7.08 12.29
N PHE A 39 -26.09 -7.95 12.46
CA PHE A 39 -25.22 -8.39 11.39
C PHE A 39 -25.29 -9.90 11.21
N ALA A 40 -25.42 -10.33 9.97
CA ALA A 40 -25.45 -11.73 9.60
C ALA A 40 -24.62 -11.97 8.34
N VAL A 41 -23.93 -13.12 8.29
CA VAL A 41 -23.27 -13.64 7.09
C VAL A 41 -23.62 -15.10 6.88
N VAL A 42 -23.72 -15.49 5.60
CA VAL A 42 -23.97 -16.87 5.20
C VAL A 42 -22.89 -17.33 4.21
N LEU A 43 -22.22 -18.42 4.55
CA LEU A 43 -21.29 -19.12 3.68
C LEU A 43 -21.97 -20.31 3.00
N ALA A 44 -21.85 -20.39 1.68
CA ALA A 44 -22.28 -21.56 0.91
C ALA A 44 -21.18 -22.64 0.93
N LYS A 45 -21.53 -23.85 1.34
CA LYS A 45 -20.57 -24.95 1.44
C LYS A 45 -20.04 -25.42 0.09
N SER A 46 -20.82 -25.27 -0.98
CA SER A 46 -20.45 -25.66 -2.34
C SER A 46 -19.34 -24.80 -2.94
N SER A 47 -19.24 -23.53 -2.52
CA SER A 47 -18.20 -22.61 -2.99
C SER A 47 -17.14 -22.32 -1.93
N GLY A 48 -17.44 -22.52 -0.64
CA GLY A 48 -16.59 -22.11 0.46
C GLY A 48 -16.53 -20.59 0.66
N HIS A 49 -17.49 -19.83 0.10
CA HIS A 49 -17.51 -18.37 0.10
C HIS A 49 -18.72 -17.83 0.85
N ILE A 50 -18.55 -16.67 1.50
CA ILE A 50 -19.66 -15.86 2.00
C ILE A 50 -20.44 -15.34 0.79
N ILE A 51 -21.72 -15.67 0.69
CA ILE A 51 -22.60 -15.30 -0.44
C ILE A 51 -23.76 -14.40 -0.01
N ASP A 52 -23.87 -14.12 1.29
CA ASP A 52 -24.85 -13.20 1.85
C ASP A 52 -24.22 -12.51 3.06
N ALA A 53 -24.43 -11.20 3.14
CA ALA A 53 -24.03 -10.34 4.24
C ALA A 53 -25.11 -9.27 4.42
N THR A 54 -25.73 -9.23 5.60
CA THR A 54 -26.83 -8.32 5.90
C THR A 54 -26.51 -7.51 7.15
N LEU A 55 -26.77 -6.19 7.11
CA LEU A 55 -26.68 -5.30 8.27
C LEU A 55 -28.02 -4.57 8.47
N ASP A 56 -28.66 -4.74 9.62
CA ASP A 56 -29.93 -4.11 9.99
C ASP A 56 -31.01 -4.29 8.90
N GLY A 57 -31.06 -5.49 8.29
CA GLY A 57 -31.99 -5.83 7.21
C GLY A 57 -31.60 -5.33 5.81
N GLN A 58 -30.46 -4.66 5.65
CA GLN A 58 -29.92 -4.25 4.36
C GLN A 58 -28.96 -5.31 3.81
N ASP A 59 -29.23 -5.81 2.61
CA ASP A 59 -28.29 -6.65 1.85
C ASP A 59 -27.10 -5.81 1.39
N LEU A 60 -25.90 -6.27 1.74
CA LEU A 60 -24.62 -5.61 1.48
C LEU A 60 -23.91 -6.16 0.23
N LEU A 61 -24.27 -7.35 -0.24
CA LEU A 61 -23.55 -8.05 -1.33
C LEU A 61 -24.32 -8.04 -2.65
N GLY A 62 -25.62 -8.26 -2.63
CA GLY A 62 -26.38 -8.61 -3.83
C GLY A 62 -26.22 -10.08 -4.24
N PRO A 63 -26.97 -10.53 -5.27
CA PRO A 63 -27.02 -11.94 -5.65
C PRO A 63 -25.69 -12.44 -6.22
N LEU A 64 -25.28 -13.65 -5.86
CA LEU A 64 -24.10 -14.30 -6.42
C LEU A 64 -24.17 -14.36 -7.96
N SER A 65 -23.17 -13.76 -8.63
CA SER A 65 -23.04 -13.76 -10.08
C SER A 65 -21.57 -13.89 -10.47
N GLY A 66 -21.14 -15.11 -10.82
CA GLY A 66 -19.75 -15.42 -11.12
C GLY A 66 -18.82 -15.10 -9.95
N ASN A 67 -18.02 -14.03 -10.10
CA ASN A 67 -17.11 -13.58 -9.06
C ASN A 67 -17.63 -12.42 -8.20
N SER A 68 -18.83 -11.89 -8.45
CA SER A 68 -19.45 -10.83 -7.65
C SER A 68 -20.66 -11.31 -6.86
N GLY A 69 -21.14 -10.49 -5.92
CA GLY A 69 -22.18 -10.88 -4.96
C GLY A 69 -21.64 -11.88 -3.93
N LYS A 70 -20.37 -11.71 -3.54
CA LYS A 70 -19.71 -12.58 -2.56
C LYS A 70 -18.59 -11.87 -1.80
N GLY A 71 -18.34 -12.33 -0.58
CA GLY A 71 -17.18 -12.00 0.22
C GLY A 71 -17.49 -11.55 1.65
N PRO A 72 -16.47 -11.35 2.50
CA PRO A 72 -15.05 -11.50 2.17
C PRO A 72 -14.66 -12.94 1.78
N TYR A 73 -13.87 -13.12 0.73
CA TYR A 73 -13.35 -14.42 0.29
C TYR A 73 -11.87 -14.34 -0.11
N LEU A 74 -11.17 -15.46 -0.09
CA LEU A 74 -9.74 -15.56 -0.37
C LEU A 74 -9.47 -15.82 -1.86
N ASP A 75 -8.43 -15.18 -2.40
CA ASP A 75 -7.93 -15.36 -3.76
C ASP A 75 -6.40 -15.24 -3.78
N CYS A 76 -5.74 -15.93 -4.70
CA CYS A 76 -4.30 -15.83 -4.88
C CYS A 76 -3.89 -15.89 -6.36
N SER A 77 -2.75 -15.32 -6.71
CA SER A 77 -1.92 -15.78 -7.83
C SER A 77 -0.79 -16.62 -7.26
N CYS A 78 -1.03 -17.91 -7.09
CA CYS A 78 -0.12 -18.81 -6.35
C CYS A 78 -0.01 -20.23 -6.91
N THR A 79 -0.61 -20.50 -8.08
CA THR A 79 -0.52 -21.81 -8.76
C THR A 79 0.37 -21.72 -10.01
N PRO A 80 0.87 -22.84 -10.57
CA PRO A 80 1.57 -22.82 -11.87
C PRO A 80 0.77 -22.19 -13.01
N SER A 81 -0.56 -22.31 -12.98
CA SER A 81 -1.49 -21.68 -13.93
C SER A 81 -1.85 -20.22 -13.62
N GLY A 82 -1.30 -19.64 -12.54
CA GLY A 82 -1.63 -18.29 -12.08
C GLY A 82 -2.63 -18.31 -10.92
N PHE A 83 -3.84 -17.82 -11.19
CA PHE A 83 -4.85 -17.57 -10.15
C PHE A 83 -5.52 -18.82 -9.58
N TRP A 84 -5.88 -18.78 -8.30
CA TRP A 84 -6.73 -19.77 -7.64
C TRP A 84 -7.57 -19.10 -6.54
N THR A 85 -8.88 -19.32 -6.63
CA THR A 85 -9.85 -18.95 -5.59
C THR A 85 -10.27 -20.23 -4.83
N PRO A 86 -9.73 -20.50 -3.63
CA PRO A 86 -10.06 -21.70 -2.85
C PRO A 86 -11.51 -21.71 -2.38
N GLY A 87 -12.07 -22.90 -2.18
CA GLY A 87 -13.33 -23.09 -1.45
C GLY A 87 -14.18 -24.27 -1.92
N SER A 88 -14.23 -24.53 -3.23
CA SER A 88 -15.15 -25.55 -3.81
C SER A 88 -14.91 -26.99 -3.35
N THR A 89 -13.68 -27.29 -2.91
CA THR A 89 -13.31 -28.60 -2.36
C THR A 89 -12.84 -28.49 -0.91
N ALA A 90 -13.12 -27.36 -0.25
CA ALA A 90 -12.58 -27.05 1.04
C ALA A 90 -13.19 -27.89 2.16
N GLN A 91 -12.36 -28.18 3.16
CA GLN A 91 -12.82 -28.59 4.47
C GLN A 91 -13.32 -27.36 5.23
N LEU A 92 -14.56 -27.42 5.69
CA LEU A 92 -15.20 -26.35 6.44
C LEU A 92 -15.36 -26.77 7.91
N ARG A 93 -15.07 -25.85 8.82
CA ARG A 93 -15.22 -26.06 10.26
C ARG A 93 -15.88 -24.86 10.91
N VAL A 94 -16.92 -25.14 11.69
CA VAL A 94 -17.58 -24.16 12.55
C VAL A 94 -16.93 -24.13 13.93
N ILE A 95 -16.78 -22.95 14.49
CA ILE A 95 -16.25 -22.71 15.82
C ILE A 95 -17.32 -21.95 16.63
N LYS A 96 -17.49 -22.33 17.89
CA LYS A 96 -18.27 -21.59 18.88
C LYS A 96 -17.45 -21.49 20.15
N GLY A 97 -17.45 -20.34 20.80
CA GLY A 97 -16.74 -20.16 22.05
C GLY A 97 -17.17 -18.91 22.80
N THR A 98 -16.52 -18.71 23.94
CA THR A 98 -16.63 -17.51 24.78
C THR A 98 -15.22 -17.03 25.05
N ASP A 99 -14.96 -15.74 24.86
CA ASP A 99 -13.65 -15.17 25.08
C ASP A 99 -13.36 -14.88 26.56
N SER A 100 -12.14 -14.44 26.85
CA SER A 100 -11.70 -14.09 28.22
C SER A 100 -12.50 -12.96 28.89
N SER A 101 -13.30 -12.20 28.14
CA SER A 101 -14.18 -11.16 28.67
C SER A 101 -15.62 -11.65 28.94
N GLY A 102 -15.93 -12.90 28.60
CA GLY A 102 -17.28 -13.46 28.70
C GLY A 102 -18.14 -13.24 27.46
N THR A 103 -17.61 -12.66 26.38
CA THR A 103 -18.33 -12.42 25.13
C THR A 103 -18.31 -13.67 24.25
N LYS A 104 -19.49 -14.11 23.79
CA LYS A 104 -19.61 -15.23 22.84
C LYS A 104 -18.99 -14.85 21.49
N TYR A 105 -18.40 -15.82 20.81
CA TYR A 105 -17.96 -15.69 19.43
C TYR A 105 -18.27 -16.95 18.62
N GLY A 106 -18.41 -16.77 17.32
CA GLY A 106 -18.67 -17.79 16.33
C GLY A 106 -17.65 -17.64 15.22
N GLY A 107 -17.20 -18.75 14.65
CA GLY A 107 -16.18 -18.72 13.62
C GLY A 107 -16.41 -19.72 12.49
N ILE A 108 -15.91 -19.37 11.32
CA ILE A 108 -15.86 -20.23 10.15
C ILE A 108 -14.40 -20.38 9.73
N VAL A 109 -13.96 -21.61 9.55
CA VAL A 109 -12.64 -21.93 8.97
C VAL A 109 -12.85 -22.70 7.69
N MET A 110 -12.31 -22.18 6.60
CA MET A 110 -12.25 -22.83 5.30
C MET A 110 -10.80 -23.22 5.03
N SER A 111 -10.52 -24.46 4.64
CA SER A 111 -9.19 -24.92 4.21
C SER A 111 -9.31 -25.74 2.95
N ASP A 112 -8.72 -25.25 1.86
CA ASP A 112 -8.72 -25.94 0.57
C ASP A 112 -7.30 -26.28 0.15
N THR A 113 -7.10 -27.49 -0.38
CA THR A 113 -5.80 -27.96 -0.85
C THR A 113 -5.82 -28.07 -2.36
N PHE A 114 -4.95 -27.32 -3.03
CA PHE A 114 -4.81 -27.40 -4.48
C PHE A 114 -4.13 -28.71 -4.86
N LYS A 115 -4.93 -29.70 -5.26
CA LYS A 115 -4.48 -31.08 -5.55
C LYS A 115 -3.25 -31.17 -6.46
N PRO A 116 -3.10 -30.37 -7.54
CA PRO A 116 -1.97 -30.51 -8.46
C PRO A 116 -0.59 -30.29 -7.82
N THR A 117 -0.50 -29.51 -6.75
CA THR A 117 0.79 -29.08 -6.18
C THR A 117 0.90 -29.27 -4.68
N ASN A 118 -0.22 -29.53 -4.00
CA ASN A 118 -0.30 -29.75 -2.55
C ASN A 118 -0.03 -28.49 -1.70
N GLN A 119 -0.31 -27.28 -2.22
CA GLN A 119 -0.47 -26.11 -1.33
C GLN A 119 -1.87 -26.08 -0.72
N THR A 120 -1.98 -25.57 0.50
CA THR A 120 -3.26 -25.35 1.18
C THR A 120 -3.43 -23.89 1.51
N LEU A 121 -4.60 -23.34 1.15
CA LEU A 121 -5.04 -22.03 1.59
C LEU A 121 -6.13 -22.19 2.64
N SER A 122 -6.00 -21.45 3.73
CA SER A 122 -7.01 -21.41 4.79
C SER A 122 -7.47 -19.98 5.06
N GLN A 123 -8.77 -19.80 5.24
CA GLN A 123 -9.39 -18.56 5.65
C GLN A 123 -10.14 -18.75 6.97
N TYR A 124 -9.94 -17.83 7.90
CA TYR A 124 -10.59 -17.82 9.20
C TYR A 124 -11.43 -16.55 9.29
N PHE A 125 -12.69 -16.69 9.69
CA PHE A 125 -13.58 -15.57 10.03
C PHE A 125 -14.16 -15.78 11.41
N PHE A 126 -14.21 -14.73 12.22
CA PHE A 126 -14.88 -14.74 13.52
C PHE A 126 -15.80 -13.54 13.67
N LEU A 127 -17.03 -13.79 14.13
CA LEU A 127 -17.99 -12.81 14.58
C LEU A 127 -18.06 -12.85 16.10
N ARG A 128 -17.89 -11.72 16.76
CA ARG A 128 -17.80 -11.62 18.22
C ARG A 128 -18.94 -10.77 18.78
N GLY A 129 -19.77 -11.37 19.64
CA GLY A 129 -20.87 -10.69 20.30
C GLY A 129 -21.77 -9.91 19.34
N GLU A 130 -21.97 -8.63 19.66
CA GLU A 130 -22.81 -7.68 18.91
C GLU A 130 -22.02 -6.88 17.86
N GLU A 131 -20.75 -7.21 17.61
CA GLU A 131 -19.96 -6.51 16.60
C GLU A 131 -20.58 -6.66 15.21
N THR A 132 -20.52 -5.61 14.41
CA THR A 132 -20.98 -5.59 13.02
C THR A 132 -19.81 -5.80 12.05
N GLY A 133 -18.93 -6.75 12.38
CA GLY A 133 -17.73 -7.00 11.61
C GLY A 133 -17.15 -8.40 11.79
N LEU A 134 -16.28 -8.78 10.86
CA LEU A 134 -15.59 -10.07 10.83
C LEU A 134 -14.09 -9.88 11.08
N HIS A 135 -13.59 -10.58 12.09
CA HIS A 135 -12.15 -10.76 12.28
C HIS A 135 -11.63 -11.83 11.33
N ALA A 136 -10.61 -11.50 10.55
CA ALA A 136 -10.10 -12.33 9.49
C ALA A 136 -8.63 -12.70 9.65
N PHE A 137 -8.28 -13.93 9.26
CA PHE A 137 -6.91 -14.39 9.08
C PHE A 137 -6.81 -15.25 7.82
N THR A 138 -5.67 -15.19 7.15
CA THR A 138 -5.37 -16.00 5.96
C THR A 138 -4.13 -16.83 6.23
N ARG A 139 -4.10 -18.11 5.85
CA ARG A 139 -2.90 -18.95 5.96
C ARG A 139 -2.60 -19.66 4.65
N LEU A 140 -1.32 -19.75 4.31
CA LEU A 140 -0.80 -20.56 3.22
C LEU A 140 0.18 -21.59 3.78
N THR A 141 0.01 -22.86 3.39
CA THR A 141 1.00 -23.90 3.63
C THR A 141 1.42 -24.60 2.36
N TYR A 142 2.68 -25.04 2.31
CA TYR A 142 3.21 -25.85 1.22
C TYR A 142 4.24 -26.86 1.73
N PHE A 143 3.88 -28.14 1.67
CA PHE A 143 4.72 -29.24 2.10
C PHE A 143 4.84 -30.27 0.99
N ASN A 144 5.74 -30.01 0.04
CA ASN A 144 6.03 -30.93 -1.07
C ASN A 144 7.55 -31.14 -1.22
N ALA A 145 8.06 -32.26 -0.69
CA ALA A 145 9.50 -32.56 -0.73
C ALA A 145 9.99 -32.93 -2.14
N SER A 146 9.11 -33.42 -3.02
CA SER A 146 9.43 -33.76 -4.41
C SER A 146 9.52 -32.53 -5.31
N THR A 147 8.89 -31.42 -4.92
CA THR A 147 8.99 -30.12 -5.59
C THR A 147 9.29 -29.04 -4.56
N PRO A 148 10.55 -28.92 -4.08
CA PRO A 148 10.88 -28.02 -2.98
C PRO A 148 10.69 -26.53 -3.29
N PHE A 149 10.67 -26.13 -4.56
CA PHE A 149 10.36 -24.78 -5.00
C PHE A 149 9.18 -24.87 -5.96
N LEU A 150 8.08 -24.18 -5.63
CA LEU A 150 6.91 -24.13 -6.48
C LEU A 150 6.99 -22.94 -7.45
N ARG A 151 6.93 -21.73 -6.89
CA ARG A 151 6.97 -20.42 -7.58
C ARG A 151 6.95 -19.29 -6.54
N ASP A 152 7.01 -18.04 -6.97
CA ASP A 152 6.63 -16.88 -6.15
C ASP A 152 5.14 -16.88 -5.76
N LEU A 153 4.84 -16.36 -4.57
CA LEU A 153 3.48 -16.00 -4.14
C LEU A 153 3.08 -14.67 -4.80
N GLY A 154 2.78 -14.72 -6.09
CA GLY A 154 2.53 -13.55 -6.93
C GLY A 154 1.52 -12.57 -6.32
N GLU A 155 0.37 -13.09 -5.86
CA GLU A 155 -0.62 -12.30 -5.11
C GLU A 155 -1.29 -13.16 -4.03
N LEU A 156 -1.65 -12.55 -2.91
CA LEU A 156 -2.52 -13.13 -1.88
C LEU A 156 -3.43 -12.04 -1.33
N ARG A 157 -4.74 -12.21 -1.48
CA ARG A 157 -5.70 -11.18 -1.11
C ARG A 157 -7.04 -11.73 -0.64
N THR A 158 -7.73 -10.99 0.23
CA THR A 158 -9.17 -11.21 0.47
C THR A 158 -9.99 -10.10 -0.18
N LEU A 159 -11.18 -10.43 -0.68
CA LEU A 159 -12.03 -9.51 -1.43
C LEU A 159 -13.46 -9.52 -0.89
N PHE A 160 -14.02 -8.35 -0.63
CA PHE A 160 -15.47 -8.15 -0.51
C PHE A 160 -15.96 -7.53 -1.82
N ARG A 161 -16.75 -8.27 -2.60
CA ARG A 161 -17.07 -7.94 -3.99
C ARG A 161 -18.59 -7.89 -4.22
N PRO A 162 -19.23 -6.78 -3.82
CA PRO A 162 -20.66 -6.60 -4.02
C PRO A 162 -21.02 -6.43 -5.50
N ASN A 163 -22.30 -6.63 -5.83
CA ASN A 163 -22.93 -6.23 -7.09
C ASN A 163 -24.33 -5.62 -6.88
N THR A 164 -24.68 -5.32 -5.64
CA THR A 164 -25.85 -4.50 -5.29
C THR A 164 -25.63 -3.05 -5.72
N LYS A 165 -26.73 -2.31 -5.94
CA LYS A 165 -26.71 -0.86 -6.20
C LYS A 165 -26.47 -0.02 -4.93
N LEU A 166 -26.32 -0.67 -3.77
CA LEU A 166 -26.15 0.01 -2.48
C LEU A 166 -24.93 0.95 -2.47
N TRP A 167 -23.82 0.51 -3.04
CA TRP A 167 -22.53 1.20 -2.96
C TRP A 167 -22.44 2.27 -4.03
N THR A 168 -22.18 3.51 -3.60
CA THR A 168 -22.21 4.70 -4.45
C THR A 168 -20.85 5.38 -4.54
N HIS A 169 -19.98 5.18 -3.55
CA HIS A 169 -18.71 5.86 -3.45
C HIS A 169 -17.59 4.91 -3.01
N PHE A 170 -16.38 5.14 -3.51
CA PHE A 170 -15.15 4.57 -2.94
C PHE A 170 -14.54 5.55 -1.92
N SER A 171 -13.78 5.01 -0.97
CA SER A 171 -12.97 5.79 -0.04
C SER A 171 -11.66 5.08 0.28
N THR A 172 -10.55 5.65 -0.19
CA THR A 172 -9.21 5.09 0.03
C THR A 172 -8.58 5.76 1.25
N SER A 173 -8.42 7.09 1.21
CA SER A 173 -7.92 7.95 2.28
C SER A 173 -8.85 9.14 2.51
N GLU A 174 -8.57 9.98 3.52
CA GLU A 174 -9.38 11.20 3.76
C GLU A 174 -9.32 12.18 2.58
N GLY A 175 -8.23 12.17 1.80
CA GLY A 175 -8.03 13.05 0.64
C GLY A 175 -8.34 12.40 -0.72
N ASN A 176 -8.73 11.13 -0.75
CA ASN A 176 -9.00 10.40 -1.99
C ASN A 176 -10.24 9.51 -1.85
N TYR A 177 -11.36 10.06 -2.31
CA TYR A 177 -12.68 9.45 -2.31
C TYR A 177 -13.49 10.02 -3.47
N GLY A 178 -14.59 9.38 -3.84
CA GLY A 178 -15.45 9.86 -4.90
C GLY A 178 -16.52 8.84 -5.28
N PRO A 179 -17.45 9.22 -6.18
CA PRO A 179 -18.46 8.31 -6.70
C PRO A 179 -17.83 7.11 -7.41
N LEU A 180 -18.48 5.95 -7.39
CA LEU A 180 -18.13 4.84 -8.28
C LEU A 180 -18.60 5.15 -9.70
N PRO A 181 -17.78 4.93 -10.75
CA PRO A 181 -18.19 5.23 -12.12
C PRO A 181 -19.06 4.15 -12.74
N ASP A 182 -19.89 4.55 -13.71
CA ASP A 182 -20.40 3.63 -14.73
C ASP A 182 -19.34 3.39 -15.82
N ALA A 183 -18.57 2.32 -15.68
CA ALA A 183 -17.58 1.91 -16.68
C ALA A 183 -18.16 1.01 -17.81
N ALA A 184 -19.48 0.77 -17.87
CA ALA A 184 -20.05 -0.12 -18.87
C ALA A 184 -19.84 0.42 -20.30
N GLY A 185 -19.27 -0.42 -21.17
CA GLY A 185 -18.99 -0.05 -22.58
C GLY A 185 -17.86 0.97 -22.78
N ALA A 186 -17.14 1.35 -21.72
CA ALA A 186 -16.05 2.31 -21.79
C ALA A 186 -14.85 1.77 -22.60
N LEU A 187 -14.12 2.68 -23.24
CA LEU A 187 -12.90 2.34 -23.98
C LEU A 187 -11.79 1.93 -23.00
N THR A 188 -11.26 0.72 -23.12
CA THR A 188 -10.04 0.31 -22.41
C THR A 188 -8.83 1.04 -23.00
N VAL A 189 -8.15 1.88 -22.21
CA VAL A 189 -7.00 2.69 -22.67
C VAL A 189 -5.67 2.18 -22.12
N GLN A 190 -5.72 1.41 -21.03
CA GLN A 190 -4.58 0.74 -20.40
C GLN A 190 -5.11 -0.47 -19.59
N ASP A 191 -4.24 -1.41 -19.21
CA ASP A 191 -4.53 -2.45 -18.22
C ASP A 191 -5.36 -1.89 -17.04
N ALA A 192 -6.52 -2.50 -16.78
CA ALA A 192 -7.48 -2.07 -15.75
C ALA A 192 -7.79 -0.56 -15.73
N THR A 193 -7.81 0.10 -16.89
CA THR A 193 -8.01 1.54 -17.03
C THR A 193 -8.89 1.87 -18.23
N TRP A 194 -9.93 2.67 -18.00
CA TRP A 194 -10.96 2.98 -18.99
C TRP A 194 -11.18 4.49 -19.13
N TYR A 195 -11.43 4.93 -20.36
CA TYR A 195 -11.94 6.29 -20.61
C TYR A 195 -13.46 6.31 -20.44
N VAL A 196 -13.92 7.10 -19.50
CA VAL A 196 -15.35 7.29 -19.14
C VAL A 196 -15.84 8.70 -19.42
N GLY A 197 -14.99 9.60 -19.92
CA GLY A 197 -15.28 11.02 -20.13
C GLY A 197 -16.46 11.34 -21.07
N ASP A 198 -16.88 10.39 -21.93
CA ASP A 198 -18.07 10.55 -22.76
C ASP A 198 -19.38 10.53 -21.96
N LYS A 199 -19.36 9.99 -20.73
CA LYS A 199 -20.51 9.96 -19.82
C LYS A 199 -20.53 11.22 -18.96
N THR A 200 -20.74 12.38 -19.58
CA THR A 200 -20.58 13.68 -18.91
C THR A 200 -21.53 13.93 -17.73
N SER A 201 -22.60 13.16 -17.59
CA SER A 201 -23.55 13.21 -16.45
C SER A 201 -23.26 12.17 -15.37
N ASP A 202 -22.22 11.35 -15.54
CA ASP A 202 -21.79 10.41 -14.51
C ASP A 202 -21.14 11.18 -13.36
N PRO A 203 -21.58 10.99 -12.09
CA PRO A 203 -21.03 11.72 -10.95
C PRO A 203 -19.51 11.58 -10.79
N TYR A 204 -18.93 10.43 -11.15
CA TYR A 204 -17.47 10.25 -11.13
C TYR A 204 -16.78 11.14 -12.15
N VAL A 205 -17.34 11.23 -13.37
CA VAL A 205 -16.79 12.08 -14.44
C VAL A 205 -16.91 13.55 -14.08
N GLU A 206 -18.04 13.96 -13.51
CA GLU A 206 -18.27 15.34 -13.08
C GLU A 206 -17.32 15.75 -11.94
N GLN A 207 -17.07 14.85 -10.99
CA GLN A 207 -16.42 15.20 -9.72
C GLN A 207 -14.94 14.81 -9.65
N TYR A 208 -14.51 13.73 -10.30
CA TYR A 208 -13.22 13.09 -10.05
C TYR A 208 -12.30 13.03 -11.28
N SER A 209 -12.68 12.33 -12.37
CA SER A 209 -11.78 12.10 -13.52
C SER A 209 -12.52 11.59 -14.76
N ASP A 210 -11.99 11.88 -15.95
CA ASP A 210 -12.45 11.28 -17.22
C ASP A 210 -11.91 9.85 -17.44
N TYR A 211 -10.99 9.41 -16.58
CA TYR A 211 -10.37 8.09 -16.63
C TYR A 211 -10.62 7.34 -15.33
N TRP A 212 -11.27 6.19 -15.44
CA TRP A 212 -11.41 5.25 -14.32
C TRP A 212 -10.27 4.25 -14.31
N THR A 213 -9.54 4.18 -13.21
CA THR A 213 -8.57 3.11 -12.98
C THR A 213 -8.49 2.76 -11.51
N LYS A 214 -8.38 1.47 -11.23
CA LYS A 214 -8.13 0.97 -9.86
C LYS A 214 -6.83 1.50 -9.27
N TYR A 215 -5.88 1.92 -10.12
CA TYR A 215 -4.57 2.44 -9.71
C TYR A 215 -4.65 3.80 -9.01
N SER A 216 -5.62 4.66 -9.40
CA SER A 216 -5.91 5.93 -8.73
C SER A 216 -6.23 5.74 -7.25
N LEU A 217 -6.69 4.53 -6.92
CA LEU A 217 -7.21 4.14 -5.63
C LEU A 217 -6.20 3.31 -4.83
N SER A 218 -4.91 3.53 -5.07
CA SER A 218 -3.83 2.96 -4.28
C SER A 218 -3.45 3.86 -3.09
N GLU A 219 -3.00 3.26 -2.00
CA GLU A 219 -2.56 3.96 -0.79
C GLU A 219 -1.30 3.36 -0.19
N SER A 220 -0.45 4.22 0.39
CA SER A 220 0.78 3.81 1.09
C SER A 220 0.48 3.21 2.45
N TRP A 221 1.14 2.09 2.76
CA TRP A 221 1.03 1.41 4.05
C TRP A 221 1.47 2.26 5.23
N ARG A 222 2.27 3.32 5.07
CA ARG A 222 2.72 4.17 6.18
C ARG A 222 1.58 4.61 7.09
N ASN A 223 0.52 5.19 6.52
CA ASN A 223 -0.59 5.83 7.24
C ASN A 223 -1.97 5.27 6.85
N HIS A 224 -2.02 4.08 6.26
CA HIS A 224 -3.27 3.48 5.78
C HIS A 224 -4.02 2.69 6.84
N ASP A 225 -4.98 3.32 7.50
CA ASP A 225 -5.71 2.72 8.62
C ASP A 225 -7.01 2.02 8.18
N VAL A 226 -7.74 2.60 7.22
CA VAL A 226 -9.02 2.09 6.76
C VAL A 226 -9.26 2.46 5.30
N HIS A 227 -10.02 1.65 4.59
CA HIS A 227 -10.57 1.96 3.28
C HIS A 227 -11.82 1.12 3.02
N GLY A 228 -12.60 1.50 2.03
CA GLY A 228 -13.84 0.80 1.76
C GLY A 228 -14.78 1.52 0.81
N GLU A 229 -16.03 1.12 0.88
CA GLU A 229 -17.12 1.67 0.08
C GLU A 229 -18.19 2.28 0.96
N PHE A 230 -18.86 3.29 0.42
CA PHE A 230 -19.90 4.05 1.10
C PHE A 230 -21.18 4.07 0.27
N SER A 231 -22.31 3.99 0.97
CA SER A 231 -23.64 4.24 0.45
C SER A 231 -24.16 5.56 1.01
N ASP A 232 -24.53 6.49 0.14
CA ASP A 232 -25.17 7.76 0.50
C ASP A 232 -26.65 7.63 0.85
N GLY A 233 -27.18 6.40 0.87
CA GLY A 233 -28.58 6.10 1.18
C GLY A 233 -29.55 6.30 0.02
N SER A 234 -29.11 6.78 -1.14
CA SER A 234 -29.98 6.95 -2.32
C SER A 234 -30.56 5.63 -2.86
N THR A 235 -29.92 4.50 -2.55
CA THR A 235 -30.28 3.15 -3.01
C THR A 235 -30.52 2.16 -1.87
N SER A 236 -30.51 2.61 -0.61
CA SER A 236 -30.79 1.74 0.55
C SER A 236 -32.29 1.64 0.84
N ASN A 237 -32.70 0.60 1.56
CA ASN A 237 -34.11 0.28 1.80
C ASN A 237 -34.87 1.36 2.58
N ASP A 238 -34.21 2.06 3.51
CA ASP A 238 -34.81 3.05 4.42
C ASP A 238 -34.17 4.44 4.31
N GLY A 239 -33.31 4.65 3.31
CA GLY A 239 -32.57 5.91 3.11
C GLY A 239 -31.38 6.10 4.06
N SER A 240 -31.02 5.12 4.89
CA SER A 240 -29.81 5.17 5.70
C SER A 240 -28.55 5.07 4.86
N THR A 241 -27.46 5.66 5.37
CA THR A 241 -26.12 5.48 4.82
C THR A 241 -25.45 4.24 5.39
N PHE A 242 -24.52 3.66 4.63
CA PHE A 242 -23.81 2.44 4.99
C PHE A 242 -22.33 2.53 4.62
N GLY A 243 -21.48 1.82 5.36
CA GLY A 243 -20.08 1.66 5.05
C GLY A 243 -19.65 0.19 5.12
N ALA A 244 -18.81 -0.22 4.18
CA ALA A 244 -18.11 -1.51 4.19
C ALA A 244 -16.61 -1.26 4.16
N TRP A 245 -15.92 -1.57 5.26
CA TRP A 245 -14.55 -1.14 5.51
C TRP A 245 -13.63 -2.33 5.73
N LEU A 246 -12.43 -2.28 5.17
CA LEU A 246 -11.31 -3.03 5.71
C LEU A 246 -10.51 -2.12 6.65
N VAL A 247 -10.38 -2.56 7.90
CA VAL A 247 -9.58 -1.87 8.91
C VAL A 247 -8.25 -2.59 9.12
N HIS A 248 -7.15 -1.86 8.93
CA HIS A 248 -5.80 -2.31 9.21
C HIS A 248 -5.44 -2.10 10.67
N ASN A 249 -5.95 -2.97 11.55
CA ASN A 249 -5.55 -3.01 12.96
C ASN A 249 -4.03 -3.19 13.10
N THR A 250 -3.43 -3.95 12.18
CA THR A 250 -1.99 -4.13 12.04
C THR A 250 -1.64 -4.44 10.59
N ARG A 251 -0.40 -4.13 10.20
CA ARG A 251 0.22 -4.48 8.91
C ARG A 251 1.46 -5.37 9.12
N GLU A 252 1.57 -5.96 10.31
CA GLU A 252 2.81 -6.64 10.73
C GLU A 252 3.18 -7.86 9.91
N THR A 253 2.18 -8.52 9.33
CA THR A 253 2.34 -9.73 8.51
C THR A 253 2.49 -9.43 7.02
N TYR A 254 2.49 -8.16 6.62
CA TYR A 254 2.60 -7.73 5.22
C TYR A 254 4.08 -7.59 4.86
N TYR A 255 4.35 -7.27 3.59
CA TYR A 255 5.70 -7.04 3.09
C TYR A 255 5.87 -5.61 2.55
N GLY A 256 7.11 -5.21 2.26
CA GLY A 256 7.48 -3.93 1.63
C GLY A 256 7.59 -2.74 2.58
N GLY A 257 7.15 -2.87 3.83
CA GLY A 257 7.22 -1.81 4.82
C GLY A 257 6.34 -0.59 4.53
N PRO A 258 6.57 0.53 5.22
CA PRO A 258 5.73 1.72 5.14
C PRO A 258 5.78 2.43 3.77
N LEU A 259 6.80 2.19 2.94
CA LEU A 259 6.93 2.81 1.63
C LEU A 259 6.16 2.06 0.53
N HIS A 260 5.75 0.82 0.79
CA HIS A 260 4.92 0.08 -0.14
C HIS A 260 3.49 0.67 -0.17
N SER A 261 2.91 0.72 -1.36
CA SER A 261 1.51 1.05 -1.59
C SER A 261 0.86 -0.01 -2.49
N ASP A 262 -0.45 -0.19 -2.32
CA ASP A 262 -1.23 -1.14 -3.09
C ASP A 262 -2.66 -0.62 -3.32
N LEU A 263 -3.41 -1.31 -4.18
CA LEU A 263 -4.81 -1.06 -4.52
C LEU A 263 -5.70 -1.41 -3.33
N VAL A 264 -6.65 -0.56 -3.00
CA VAL A 264 -7.44 -0.76 -1.77
C VAL A 264 -8.96 -0.84 -2.02
N VAL A 265 -9.51 -0.09 -2.98
CA VAL A 265 -10.93 -0.20 -3.35
C VAL A 265 -11.17 0.18 -4.81
N ASP A 266 -12.13 -0.47 -5.50
CA ASP A 266 -12.56 -0.12 -6.87
C ASP A 266 -13.97 -0.61 -7.27
N GLY A 267 -14.90 -0.79 -6.33
CA GLY A 267 -16.06 -1.68 -6.52
C GLY A 267 -15.87 -3.03 -5.79
N ILE A 268 -14.65 -3.24 -5.31
CA ILE A 268 -14.23 -4.33 -4.44
C ILE A 268 -13.46 -3.73 -3.28
N VAL A 269 -13.77 -4.12 -2.03
CA VAL A 269 -12.92 -3.79 -0.89
C VAL A 269 -11.83 -4.86 -0.77
N TYR A 270 -10.57 -4.46 -1.05
CA TYR A 270 -9.44 -5.36 -1.14
C TYR A 270 -8.66 -5.46 0.16
N ASN A 271 -8.12 -6.64 0.42
CA ASN A 271 -7.04 -6.81 1.37
C ASN A 271 -5.84 -7.43 0.67
N TYR A 272 -4.97 -6.63 0.05
CA TYR A 272 -3.72 -7.14 -0.53
C TYR A 272 -2.69 -7.38 0.57
N MET A 273 -2.53 -8.65 0.95
CA MET A 273 -1.52 -9.09 1.91
C MET A 273 -0.16 -9.32 1.23
N VAL A 274 -0.19 -9.73 -0.03
CA VAL A 274 0.97 -9.93 -0.90
C VAL A 274 0.62 -9.49 -2.32
N SER A 275 1.48 -8.70 -2.94
CA SER A 275 1.44 -8.39 -4.37
C SER A 275 2.86 -8.04 -4.88
N GLY A 276 3.00 -7.94 -6.20
CA GLY A 276 4.17 -7.33 -6.84
C GLY A 276 3.95 -5.86 -7.23
N HIS A 277 2.87 -5.24 -6.74
CA HIS A 277 2.51 -3.88 -7.11
C HIS A 277 3.54 -2.88 -6.57
N HIS A 278 3.78 -1.84 -7.37
CA HIS A 278 4.76 -0.79 -7.08
C HIS A 278 6.14 -1.33 -6.70
N GLY A 279 6.54 -2.44 -7.34
CA GLY A 279 7.84 -3.05 -7.15
C GLY A 279 8.02 -3.76 -5.82
N ALA A 280 6.95 -4.07 -5.08
CA ALA A 280 7.06 -4.91 -3.89
C ALA A 280 7.62 -6.30 -4.22
N PRO A 281 8.44 -6.87 -3.33
CA PRO A 281 8.88 -8.26 -3.45
C PRO A 281 7.75 -9.23 -3.07
N GLN A 282 7.78 -10.44 -3.63
CA GLN A 282 6.86 -11.52 -3.28
C GLN A 282 7.66 -12.69 -2.70
N PRO A 283 7.26 -13.34 -1.60
CA PRO A 283 8.00 -14.49 -1.08
C PRO A 283 7.88 -15.69 -2.02
N ASN A 284 8.92 -16.52 -2.07
CA ASN A 284 8.85 -17.81 -2.78
C ASN A 284 8.10 -18.85 -1.97
N ILE A 285 7.22 -19.61 -2.62
CA ILE A 285 6.54 -20.78 -2.06
C ILE A 285 7.49 -21.97 -2.18
N THR A 286 8.15 -22.30 -1.06
CA THR A 286 9.07 -23.43 -0.96
C THR A 286 8.60 -24.46 0.06
N HIS A 287 9.09 -25.70 -0.03
CA HIS A 287 8.74 -26.75 0.92
C HIS A 287 9.03 -26.28 2.36
N GLY A 288 8.02 -26.37 3.22
CA GLY A 288 8.07 -25.84 4.57
C GLY A 288 7.45 -24.45 4.73
N PHE A 289 6.94 -23.84 3.65
CA PHE A 289 6.20 -22.59 3.74
C PHE A 289 4.97 -22.79 4.63
N ASP A 290 4.88 -22.00 5.70
CA ASP A 290 3.74 -21.99 6.62
C ASP A 290 3.65 -20.61 7.27
N ARG A 291 2.72 -19.79 6.77
CA ARG A 291 2.53 -18.41 7.24
C ARG A 291 1.06 -18.08 7.36
N THR A 292 0.74 -17.32 8.41
CA THR A 292 -0.58 -16.71 8.63
C THR A 292 -0.45 -15.19 8.57
N TRP A 293 -1.35 -14.55 7.84
CA TRP A 293 -1.55 -13.11 7.76
C TRP A 293 -2.78 -12.70 8.56
N GLY A 294 -2.73 -11.48 9.12
CA GLY A 294 -3.75 -10.92 10.01
C GLY A 294 -3.25 -10.66 11.43
N PRO A 295 -4.14 -10.22 12.33
CA PRO A 295 -5.58 -10.05 12.13
C PRO A 295 -5.95 -8.88 11.22
N GLN A 296 -6.98 -9.07 10.40
CA GLN A 296 -7.71 -7.99 9.72
C GLN A 296 -9.15 -7.89 10.24
N PHE A 297 -9.80 -6.74 10.05
CA PHE A 297 -11.19 -6.55 10.47
C PHE A 297 -12.01 -5.95 9.34
N TYR A 298 -12.96 -6.73 8.82
CA TYR A 298 -13.99 -6.23 7.92
C TYR A 298 -15.11 -5.65 8.77
N TYR A 299 -15.32 -4.35 8.70
CA TYR A 299 -16.27 -3.63 9.54
C TYR A 299 -17.39 -3.03 8.69
N PHE A 300 -18.62 -3.21 9.15
CA PHE A 300 -19.81 -2.67 8.50
C PHE A 300 -20.55 -1.77 9.47
N ASN A 301 -20.87 -0.55 9.06
CA ASN A 301 -21.63 0.39 9.87
C ASN A 301 -22.78 1.04 9.10
N LYS A 302 -23.78 1.48 9.85
CA LYS A 302 -25.00 2.13 9.37
C LYS A 302 -25.13 3.50 10.03
N GLY A 303 -25.43 4.52 9.23
CA GLY A 303 -25.73 5.88 9.67
C GLY A 303 -27.20 6.25 9.46
N SER A 304 -27.59 7.44 9.94
CA SER A 304 -28.82 8.06 9.47
C SER A 304 -28.65 8.56 8.04
N LYS A 305 -29.74 8.96 7.38
CA LYS A 305 -29.72 9.57 6.04
C LYS A 305 -28.76 10.77 5.89
N ASP A 306 -28.44 11.44 6.99
CA ASP A 306 -27.60 12.64 7.00
C ASP A 306 -26.15 12.32 7.42
N THR A 307 -25.84 11.06 7.78
CA THR A 307 -24.49 10.66 8.18
C THR A 307 -23.58 10.55 6.96
N THR A 308 -22.49 11.30 6.98
CA THR A 308 -21.54 11.45 5.89
C THR A 308 -20.57 10.27 5.75
N LEU A 309 -19.93 10.17 4.58
CA LEU A 309 -18.81 9.25 4.34
C LEU A 309 -17.70 9.43 5.39
N ALA A 310 -17.34 10.68 5.69
CA ALA A 310 -16.30 11.01 6.66
C ALA A 310 -16.64 10.49 8.06
N GLU A 311 -17.90 10.60 8.50
CA GLU A 311 -18.34 10.09 9.81
C GLU A 311 -18.29 8.56 9.89
N LEU A 312 -18.81 7.84 8.90
CA LEU A 312 -18.76 6.37 8.88
C LEU A 312 -17.32 5.85 8.76
N ARG A 313 -16.46 6.52 7.98
CA ARG A 313 -15.03 6.21 7.89
C ARG A 313 -14.32 6.45 9.21
N ALA A 314 -14.56 7.59 9.85
CA ALA A 314 -13.95 7.93 11.14
C ALA A 314 -14.36 6.95 12.24
N ASP A 315 -15.59 6.45 12.19
CA ASP A 315 -16.05 5.37 13.05
C ASP A 315 -15.28 4.07 12.84
N ALA A 316 -15.08 3.65 11.59
CA ALA A 316 -14.27 2.48 11.24
C ALA A 316 -12.79 2.64 11.64
N ALA A 317 -12.21 3.83 11.46
CA ALA A 317 -10.81 4.12 11.80
C ALA A 317 -10.49 3.94 13.29
N LYS A 318 -11.49 4.01 14.20
CA LYS A 318 -11.29 3.77 15.64
C LYS A 318 -10.74 2.37 15.93
N TYR A 319 -11.00 1.41 15.05
CA TYR A 319 -10.54 0.03 15.20
C TYR A 319 -9.11 -0.19 14.69
N ALA A 320 -8.49 0.78 13.98
CA ALA A 320 -7.14 0.68 13.43
C ALA A 320 -6.04 0.81 14.50
N ASN A 321 -6.14 0.02 15.56
CA ASN A 321 -5.22 0.00 16.70
C ASN A 321 -4.90 -1.46 17.06
N PRO A 322 -3.64 -1.91 17.03
CA PRO A 322 -3.30 -3.31 17.30
C PRO A 322 -3.65 -3.77 18.73
N GLU A 323 -3.94 -2.85 19.65
CA GLU A 323 -4.32 -3.14 21.03
C GLU A 323 -5.83 -3.32 21.24
N TRP A 324 -6.68 -2.82 20.33
CA TRP A 324 -8.12 -2.65 20.59
C TRP A 324 -8.84 -3.96 20.95
N ASN A 325 -8.50 -5.05 20.26
CA ASN A 325 -9.10 -6.38 20.47
C ASN A 325 -8.08 -7.47 20.84
N ALA A 326 -6.94 -7.08 21.43
CA ALA A 326 -5.87 -8.03 21.78
C ALA A 326 -6.34 -9.20 22.66
N LYS A 327 -7.25 -8.95 23.62
CA LYS A 327 -7.81 -9.99 24.50
C LYS A 327 -8.66 -11.03 23.75
N PHE A 328 -9.39 -10.59 22.74
CA PHE A 328 -10.14 -11.51 21.89
C PHE A 328 -9.18 -12.36 21.04
N TYR A 329 -8.19 -11.72 20.41
CA TYR A 329 -7.18 -12.43 19.63
C TYR A 329 -6.42 -13.46 20.46
N ASP A 330 -6.10 -13.16 21.72
CA ASP A 330 -5.53 -14.14 22.66
C ASP A 330 -6.46 -15.33 22.90
N SER A 331 -7.77 -15.08 23.01
CA SER A 331 -8.78 -16.11 23.26
C SER A 331 -8.93 -17.06 22.06
N ILE A 332 -8.79 -16.56 20.83
CA ILE A 332 -8.89 -17.37 19.60
C ILE A 332 -7.54 -17.85 19.06
N ALA A 333 -6.41 -17.47 19.68
CA ALA A 333 -5.06 -17.80 19.19
C ALA A 333 -4.84 -19.31 18.97
N HIS A 334 -5.43 -20.15 19.81
CA HIS A 334 -5.35 -21.61 19.69
C HIS A 334 -6.07 -22.18 18.45
N HIS A 335 -6.92 -21.40 17.78
CA HIS A 335 -7.55 -21.75 16.51
C HIS A 335 -6.78 -21.27 15.29
N VAL A 336 -5.84 -20.32 15.45
CA VAL A 336 -5.15 -19.63 14.37
C VAL A 336 -3.66 -19.96 14.43
N PRO A 337 -3.17 -20.94 13.65
CA PRO A 337 -1.76 -21.32 13.62
C PRO A 337 -0.86 -20.12 13.31
N ASN A 338 0.33 -20.10 13.89
CA ASN A 338 1.36 -19.06 13.71
C ASN A 338 0.97 -17.65 14.15
N PHE A 339 -0.21 -17.44 14.75
CA PHE A 339 -0.51 -16.18 15.42
C PHE A 339 0.26 -16.07 16.74
N ALA A 340 0.94 -14.93 16.94
CA ALA A 340 1.61 -14.63 18.20
C ALA A 340 0.64 -13.91 19.16
N PRO A 341 0.26 -14.53 20.30
CA PRO A 341 -0.59 -13.87 21.29
C PRO A 341 0.17 -12.77 22.04
N SER A 342 -0.55 -11.89 22.76
CA SER A 342 -0.02 -10.77 23.55
C SER A 342 1.07 -11.21 24.54
N ALA A 343 1.01 -12.45 25.04
CA ALA A 343 2.04 -13.01 25.92
C ALA A 343 3.44 -13.05 25.29
N LYS A 344 3.53 -13.12 23.95
CA LYS A 344 4.77 -13.08 23.14
C LYS A 344 5.06 -11.71 22.53
N ARG A 345 4.37 -10.65 23.01
CA ARG A 345 4.50 -9.30 22.49
C ARG A 345 4.97 -8.34 23.58
N THR A 346 5.53 -7.22 23.16
CA THR A 346 5.97 -6.11 24.01
C THR A 346 5.77 -4.79 23.28
N LYS A 347 5.86 -3.68 24.02
CA LYS A 347 5.89 -2.33 23.44
C LYS A 347 7.35 -1.90 23.27
N TYR A 348 7.80 -1.67 22.03
CA TYR A 348 9.14 -1.17 21.75
C TYR A 348 9.13 0.36 21.70
N SER A 349 9.91 1.03 22.54
CA SER A 349 9.87 2.49 22.67
C SER A 349 11.25 3.10 22.89
N GLY A 350 11.40 4.40 22.70
CA GLY A 350 12.69 5.03 23.00
C GLY A 350 12.83 6.41 22.41
N LYS A 351 14.06 6.79 22.08
CA LYS A 351 14.40 8.10 21.54
C LYS A 351 15.38 8.05 20.37
N VAL A 352 15.23 8.96 19.44
CA VAL A 352 16.13 9.19 18.31
C VAL A 352 16.60 10.64 18.38
N ASN A 353 17.92 10.83 18.43
CA ASN A 353 18.50 12.13 18.17
C ASN A 353 18.53 12.34 16.65
N LEU A 354 17.59 13.15 16.15
CA LEU A 354 17.38 13.38 14.74
C LEU A 354 18.24 14.54 14.19
N PRO A 355 18.56 14.53 12.89
CA PRO A 355 19.05 15.70 12.18
C PRO A 355 18.06 16.88 12.30
N LYS A 356 18.57 18.12 12.33
CA LYS A 356 17.77 19.32 12.61
C LYS A 356 16.64 19.58 11.60
N ASN A 357 16.85 19.15 10.36
CA ASN A 357 15.98 19.29 9.20
C ASN A 357 14.95 18.16 9.04
N ALA A 358 14.98 17.13 9.91
CA ALA A 358 14.07 15.99 9.81
C ALA A 358 12.60 16.40 9.96
N LYS A 359 11.77 16.04 8.98
CA LYS A 359 10.31 16.16 9.02
C LYS A 359 9.68 14.77 8.85
N ARG A 360 8.52 14.55 9.48
CA ARG A 360 7.83 13.24 9.53
C ARG A 360 8.82 12.06 9.68
N PRO A 361 9.67 12.05 10.71
CA PRO A 361 10.63 10.96 10.92
C PRO A 361 9.91 9.67 11.29
N LEU A 362 10.31 8.54 10.70
CA LEU A 362 9.72 7.23 10.93
C LEU A 362 10.79 6.23 11.38
N ILE A 363 10.50 5.41 12.39
CA ILE A 363 11.29 4.23 12.74
C ILE A 363 10.59 2.97 12.26
N VAL A 364 11.35 2.06 11.65
CA VAL A 364 10.88 0.78 11.12
C VAL A 364 11.65 -0.36 11.78
N LEU A 365 10.93 -1.33 12.34
CA LEU A 365 11.42 -2.65 12.68
C LEU A 365 11.08 -3.60 11.53
N SER A 366 12.07 -4.34 11.03
CA SER A 366 11.88 -5.24 9.89
C SER A 366 12.78 -6.47 9.99
N GLU A 367 12.71 -7.33 8.97
CA GLU A 367 13.58 -8.50 8.84
C GLU A 367 15.05 -8.13 9.07
N ASN A 368 15.69 -8.81 10.03
CA ASN A 368 17.08 -8.54 10.39
C ASN A 368 18.00 -8.77 9.20
N LYS A 369 18.99 -7.88 9.01
CA LYS A 369 20.01 -7.94 7.95
C LYS A 369 19.48 -7.78 6.52
N GLN A 370 18.21 -7.44 6.33
CA GLN A 370 17.61 -7.21 5.02
C GLN A 370 17.16 -5.76 4.83
N ASP A 371 17.18 -5.26 3.59
CA ASP A 371 16.47 -4.01 3.26
C ASP A 371 14.99 -4.19 3.62
N PHE A 372 14.41 -3.25 4.38
CA PHE A 372 13.03 -3.41 4.86
C PHE A 372 12.02 -3.46 3.71
N GLN A 373 12.36 -2.88 2.55
CA GLN A 373 11.56 -2.93 1.33
C GLN A 373 11.56 -4.33 0.69
N LEU A 374 12.47 -5.22 1.12
CA LEU A 374 12.73 -6.56 0.59
C LEU A 374 12.43 -7.68 1.61
N ASN A 375 11.65 -7.42 2.66
CA ASN A 375 11.47 -8.26 3.85
C ASN A 375 10.72 -9.60 3.64
N VAL A 376 10.95 -10.30 2.51
CA VAL A 376 10.28 -11.54 2.09
C VAL A 376 11.17 -12.78 2.18
N PHE A 377 12.45 -12.63 2.50
CA PHE A 377 13.40 -13.75 2.45
C PHE A 377 13.18 -14.72 3.61
N ASN A 378 12.93 -14.18 4.81
CA ASN A 378 12.35 -14.94 5.90
C ASN A 378 10.82 -14.88 5.79
N THR A 379 10.21 -16.01 5.40
CA THR A 379 8.75 -16.13 5.29
C THR A 379 8.01 -15.96 6.62
N GLN A 380 8.72 -15.91 7.75
CA GLN A 380 8.17 -15.62 9.07
C GLN A 380 8.48 -14.20 9.57
N SER A 381 9.12 -13.37 8.74
CA SER A 381 9.43 -11.98 9.10
C SER A 381 8.15 -11.20 9.45
N LEU A 382 8.30 -10.27 10.38
CA LEU A 382 7.29 -9.30 10.76
C LEU A 382 7.87 -7.90 10.61
N GLN A 383 7.01 -6.93 10.40
CA GLN A 383 7.38 -5.52 10.26
C GLN A 383 6.54 -4.63 11.16
N TYR A 384 7.14 -3.56 11.65
CA TYR A 384 6.44 -2.57 12.48
C TYR A 384 7.01 -1.20 12.22
N TRP A 385 6.22 -0.16 12.38
CA TRP A 385 6.73 1.21 12.33
C TRP A 385 5.92 2.13 13.23
N ALA A 386 6.52 3.26 13.57
CA ALA A 386 5.85 4.37 14.21
C ALA A 386 6.51 5.68 13.82
N GLU A 387 5.71 6.74 13.79
CA GLU A 387 6.21 8.11 13.71
C GLU A 387 7.04 8.40 14.97
N ILE A 388 8.13 9.15 14.76
CA ILE A 388 8.94 9.71 15.82
C ILE A 388 8.43 11.14 16.05
N ASP A 389 8.07 11.46 17.30
CA ASP A 389 7.54 12.78 17.62
C ASP A 389 8.61 13.89 17.57
N LYS A 390 8.18 15.14 17.74
CA LYS A 390 9.07 16.31 17.73
C LYS A 390 10.15 16.30 18.82
N SER A 391 9.99 15.50 19.87
CA SER A 391 10.99 15.31 20.94
C SER A 391 11.99 14.19 20.63
N GLY A 392 11.83 13.51 19.49
CA GLY A 392 12.59 12.33 19.12
C GLY A 392 12.05 11.04 19.73
N ALA A 393 10.92 11.06 20.45
CA ALA A 393 10.39 9.86 21.09
C ALA A 393 9.53 9.03 20.13
N TYR A 394 9.55 7.72 20.30
CA TYR A 394 8.71 6.80 19.52
C TYR A 394 8.17 5.68 20.40
N SER A 395 7.07 5.07 19.96
CA SER A 395 6.45 3.91 20.62
C SER A 395 5.73 3.04 19.61
N ILE A 396 6.14 1.78 19.50
CA ILE A 396 5.53 0.75 18.67
C ILE A 396 4.87 -0.28 19.61
N PRO A 397 3.53 -0.36 19.66
CA PRO A 397 2.84 -1.35 20.49
C PRO A 397 2.88 -2.75 19.86
N GLN A 398 2.58 -3.77 20.66
CA GLN A 398 2.32 -5.14 20.22
C GLN A 398 3.42 -5.79 19.34
N VAL A 399 4.69 -5.42 19.50
CA VAL A 399 5.81 -6.01 18.77
C VAL A 399 6.08 -7.42 19.27
N VAL A 400 6.04 -8.42 18.39
CA VAL A 400 6.42 -9.81 18.72
C VAL A 400 7.89 -9.86 19.11
N GLU A 401 8.20 -10.61 20.18
CA GLU A 401 9.59 -10.80 20.60
C GLU A 401 10.44 -11.42 19.48
N GLY A 402 11.63 -10.87 19.23
CA GLY A 402 12.45 -11.28 18.10
C GLY A 402 13.69 -10.41 17.91
N THR A 403 14.41 -10.66 16.82
CA THR A 403 15.56 -9.85 16.40
C THR A 403 15.22 -9.13 15.11
N TYR A 404 15.43 -7.81 15.10
CA TYR A 404 15.01 -6.93 14.01
C TYR A 404 16.17 -6.08 13.51
N ARG A 405 16.03 -5.58 12.28
CA ARG A 405 16.71 -4.38 11.81
C ARG A 405 15.89 -3.16 12.21
N VAL A 406 16.55 -2.13 12.73
CA VAL A 406 16.01 -0.76 12.82
C VAL A 406 16.45 0.03 11.60
N THR A 407 15.48 0.58 10.87
CA THR A 407 15.71 1.59 9.83
C THR A 407 14.99 2.88 10.23
N ILE A 408 15.66 4.03 10.12
CA ILE A 408 15.05 5.36 10.35
C ILE A 408 15.28 6.22 9.12
N TYR A 409 14.22 6.87 8.67
CA TYR A 409 14.26 7.89 7.62
C TYR A 409 13.33 9.05 7.98
N ALA A 410 13.51 10.18 7.34
CA ALA A 410 12.70 11.37 7.50
C ALA A 410 12.76 12.19 6.23
N ASP A 411 11.73 12.99 5.99
CA ASP A 411 11.73 13.94 4.89
C ASP A 411 12.75 15.04 5.16
N GLY A 412 13.41 15.50 4.10
CA GLY A 412 14.40 16.56 4.15
C GLY A 412 15.80 16.12 4.56
N VAL A 413 16.01 14.82 4.83
CA VAL A 413 17.31 14.26 5.24
C VAL A 413 17.81 13.20 4.25
N PHE A 414 19.04 13.37 3.77
CA PHE A 414 19.71 12.36 2.95
C PHE A 414 20.21 11.15 3.75
N GLY A 415 20.11 9.98 3.13
CA GLY A 415 20.54 8.69 3.66
C GLY A 415 19.54 8.03 4.62
N TRP A 416 19.98 6.92 5.22
CA TRP A 416 19.19 6.09 6.12
C TRP A 416 19.97 5.83 7.41
N TYR A 417 19.31 5.84 8.56
CA TYR A 417 19.89 5.16 9.73
C TYR A 417 19.58 3.67 9.62
N ILE A 418 20.60 2.81 9.68
CA ILE A 418 20.42 1.36 9.67
C ILE A 418 21.19 0.74 10.83
N LYS A 419 20.52 -0.11 11.61
CA LYS A 419 21.15 -0.92 12.65
C LYS A 419 20.51 -2.29 12.76
N ASP A 420 21.32 -3.32 12.57
CA ASP A 420 20.93 -4.73 12.71
C ASP A 420 21.03 -5.23 14.14
N ASP A 421 20.56 -6.47 14.33
CA ASP A 421 20.70 -7.26 15.55
C ASP A 421 20.04 -6.60 16.78
N ILE A 422 18.93 -5.87 16.55
CA ILE A 422 18.12 -5.28 17.61
C ILE A 422 17.20 -6.34 18.20
N ARG A 423 17.58 -6.84 19.38
CA ARG A 423 16.75 -7.76 20.16
C ARG A 423 15.60 -7.01 20.83
N VAL A 424 14.38 -7.44 20.53
CA VAL A 424 13.14 -6.96 21.17
C VAL A 424 12.57 -8.07 22.04
N SER A 425 12.42 -7.80 23.33
CA SER A 425 11.74 -8.69 24.29
C SER A 425 11.15 -7.88 25.45
N LYS A 426 10.40 -8.49 26.36
CA LYS A 426 9.94 -7.80 27.60
C LYS A 426 11.08 -7.17 28.41
N SER A 427 12.28 -7.78 28.41
CA SER A 427 13.47 -7.24 29.09
C SER A 427 14.30 -6.28 28.23
N HIS A 428 14.10 -6.29 26.91
CA HIS A 428 14.82 -5.46 25.93
C HIS A 428 13.79 -4.75 25.05
N ASN A 429 13.04 -3.81 25.62
CA ASN A 429 11.95 -3.12 24.93
C ASN A 429 12.20 -1.61 24.74
N LYS A 430 13.46 -1.19 24.92
CA LYS A 430 13.88 0.20 24.74
C LYS A 430 15.04 0.33 23.77
N GLY A 431 15.02 1.36 22.94
CA GLY A 431 16.12 1.66 22.01
C GLY A 431 16.40 3.17 21.88
N THR A 432 17.67 3.56 22.04
CA THR A 432 18.11 4.94 21.78
C THR A 432 19.05 4.96 20.59
N PHE A 433 18.77 5.85 19.64
CA PHE A 433 19.54 5.99 18.41
C PHE A 433 19.99 7.43 18.19
N THR A 434 21.04 7.61 17.40
CA THR A 434 21.50 8.93 16.95
C THR A 434 21.75 8.84 15.48
N TRP A 435 20.95 9.56 14.70
CA TRP A 435 21.09 9.62 13.26
C TRP A 435 21.75 10.93 12.87
N ARG A 436 22.75 10.83 12.00
CA ARG A 436 23.38 11.98 11.36
C ARG A 436 23.05 11.89 9.88
N GLU A 437 22.59 13.01 9.33
CA GLU A 437 22.39 13.15 7.89
C GLU A 437 23.68 12.77 7.16
N GLU A 438 23.55 12.03 6.07
CA GLU A 438 24.68 11.77 5.20
C GLU A 438 25.13 13.07 4.54
N ASN A 439 26.42 13.36 4.64
CA ASN A 439 27.02 14.59 4.12
C ASN A 439 28.39 14.25 3.52
N ALA A 440 28.65 14.72 2.30
CA ALA A 440 29.91 14.55 1.59
C ALA A 440 30.75 15.83 1.53
N GLY A 441 30.24 16.97 2.01
CA GLY A 441 30.99 18.20 2.18
C GLY A 441 30.09 19.44 2.22
N LYS A 442 30.55 20.51 1.56
CA LYS A 442 29.76 21.72 1.34
C LYS A 442 28.77 21.46 0.21
N GLU A 443 27.47 21.52 0.51
CA GLU A 443 26.42 21.50 -0.50
C GLU A 443 26.55 22.72 -1.44
N LEU A 444 26.61 22.46 -2.74
CA LEU A 444 26.59 23.47 -3.78
C LEU A 444 25.16 23.76 -4.21
N TRP A 445 24.36 22.70 -4.38
CA TRP A 445 22.95 22.77 -4.70
C TRP A 445 22.26 21.43 -4.42
N ARG A 446 20.93 21.48 -4.39
CA ARG A 446 20.04 20.32 -4.41
C ARG A 446 18.90 20.55 -5.39
N ILE A 447 18.36 19.46 -5.91
CA ILE A 447 17.06 19.40 -6.57
C ILE A 447 16.18 18.48 -5.72
N GLY A 448 14.97 18.92 -5.42
CA GLY A 448 13.98 18.18 -4.67
C GLY A 448 14.22 18.09 -3.17
N THR A 449 13.28 17.43 -2.53
CA THR A 449 13.21 17.14 -1.10
C THR A 449 13.44 15.65 -0.90
N PRO A 450 14.47 15.22 -0.15
CA PRO A 450 14.67 13.80 0.12
C PRO A 450 13.57 13.28 1.07
N ASP A 451 12.45 12.83 0.52
CA ASP A 451 11.22 12.42 1.23
C ASP A 451 10.67 11.06 0.76
N LYS A 452 11.45 10.40 -0.13
CA LYS A 452 11.16 9.08 -0.73
C LYS A 452 10.13 9.13 -1.85
N SER A 453 9.79 10.31 -2.37
CA SER A 453 8.77 10.51 -3.38
C SER A 453 9.25 11.35 -4.55
N SER A 454 8.67 11.12 -5.73
CA SER A 454 8.79 12.01 -6.90
C SER A 454 7.66 13.03 -7.01
N GLY A 455 6.79 13.12 -6.00
CA GLY A 455 5.54 13.84 -6.13
C GLY A 455 5.67 15.37 -6.18
N GLU A 456 6.78 15.99 -5.81
CA GLU A 456 6.87 17.46 -5.87
C GLU A 456 7.06 18.02 -7.30
N TYR A 457 7.44 17.16 -8.25
CA TYR A 457 7.67 17.53 -9.65
C TYR A 457 6.35 17.63 -10.45
N LEU A 458 6.42 18.18 -11.68
CA LEU A 458 5.26 18.35 -12.57
C LEU A 458 4.51 17.02 -12.78
N HIS A 459 3.17 17.08 -12.68
CA HIS A 459 2.25 15.94 -12.71
C HIS A 459 2.36 14.94 -11.54
N GLY A 460 3.09 15.31 -10.48
CA GLY A 460 3.06 14.65 -9.18
C GLY A 460 1.85 15.05 -8.32
N TYR A 461 2.10 15.59 -7.13
CA TYR A 461 1.16 16.03 -6.09
C TYR A 461 0.33 17.25 -6.46
N ALA A 462 0.63 17.93 -7.57
CA ALA A 462 -0.21 19.01 -8.06
C ALA A 462 -1.66 18.51 -8.21
N PRO A 463 -2.69 19.25 -7.75
CA PRO A 463 -4.07 18.85 -7.92
C PRO A 463 -4.53 19.01 -9.37
N ASP A 464 -5.42 18.13 -9.82
CA ASP A 464 -6.17 18.33 -11.06
C ASP A 464 -7.37 19.24 -10.84
N THR A 465 -7.15 20.54 -10.98
CA THR A 465 -8.18 21.57 -10.77
C THR A 465 -9.29 21.60 -11.83
N SER A 466 -9.23 20.73 -12.85
CA SER A 466 -10.32 20.59 -13.82
C SER A 466 -11.57 19.90 -13.25
N LYS A 467 -11.44 19.27 -12.07
CA LYS A 467 -12.51 18.53 -11.40
C LYS A 467 -12.72 19.01 -9.96
N PRO A 468 -13.97 19.03 -9.43
CA PRO A 468 -14.29 19.49 -8.08
C PRO A 468 -13.51 18.81 -6.95
N LEU A 469 -13.28 17.49 -7.02
CA LEU A 469 -12.56 16.74 -5.98
C LEU A 469 -11.04 16.93 -6.08
N ALA A 470 -10.56 17.51 -7.18
CA ALA A 470 -9.17 17.89 -7.40
C ALA A 470 -8.14 16.80 -7.01
N PRO A 471 -8.29 15.54 -7.48
CA PRO A 471 -7.34 14.49 -7.14
C PRO A 471 -5.93 14.89 -7.61
N GLU A 472 -4.92 14.40 -6.89
CA GLU A 472 -3.51 14.62 -7.26
C GLU A 472 -3.25 14.06 -8.67
N GLN A 473 -2.52 14.79 -9.50
CA GLN A 473 -2.35 14.49 -10.92
C GLN A 473 -1.74 13.10 -11.17
N TYR A 474 -0.77 12.68 -10.36
CA TYR A 474 -0.20 11.33 -10.49
C TYR A 474 -1.22 10.21 -10.27
N ARG A 475 -2.34 10.48 -9.58
CA ARG A 475 -3.40 9.50 -9.37
C ARG A 475 -4.20 9.28 -10.65
N ILE A 476 -4.22 10.23 -11.56
CA ILE A 476 -4.93 10.11 -12.83
C ILE A 476 -4.09 9.28 -13.79
N TYR A 477 -4.75 8.66 -14.77
CA TYR A 477 -4.11 7.95 -15.86
C TYR A 477 -2.98 8.79 -16.51
N TRP A 478 -1.74 8.28 -16.44
CA TRP A 478 -0.52 8.98 -16.85
C TRP A 478 -0.59 9.53 -18.29
N GLY A 479 -1.26 8.81 -19.20
CA GLY A 479 -1.40 9.20 -20.61
C GLY A 479 -2.22 10.48 -20.84
N LYS A 480 -2.92 10.98 -19.81
CA LYS A 480 -3.57 12.31 -19.83
C LYS A 480 -2.56 13.45 -19.98
N TYR A 481 -1.33 13.27 -19.48
CA TYR A 481 -0.27 14.27 -19.53
C TYR A 481 0.70 13.95 -20.67
N ASP A 482 1.14 14.97 -21.42
CA ASP A 482 1.83 14.77 -22.69
C ASP A 482 3.23 15.38 -22.63
N PHE A 483 4.23 14.52 -22.42
CA PHE A 483 5.62 14.94 -22.23
C PHE A 483 6.14 15.81 -23.38
N GLU A 484 5.73 15.54 -24.62
CA GLU A 484 6.16 16.32 -25.79
C GLU A 484 5.63 17.77 -25.72
N LYS A 485 4.42 17.96 -25.22
CA LYS A 485 3.82 19.29 -25.05
C LYS A 485 4.39 20.03 -23.86
N ASP A 486 4.66 19.34 -22.77
CA ASP A 486 5.22 19.92 -21.55
C ASP A 486 6.71 20.30 -21.75
N PHE A 487 7.45 19.46 -22.49
CA PHE A 487 8.89 19.59 -22.71
C PHE A 487 9.27 19.50 -24.21
N PRO A 488 8.81 20.42 -25.07
CA PRO A 488 9.02 20.34 -26.53
C PRO A 488 10.51 20.45 -26.94
N LYS A 489 11.39 20.88 -26.04
CA LYS A 489 12.84 20.96 -26.25
C LYS A 489 13.61 20.03 -25.29
N GLY A 490 12.92 19.11 -24.63
CA GLY A 490 13.44 18.32 -23.52
C GLY A 490 13.62 19.13 -22.24
N VAL A 491 14.06 18.44 -21.19
CA VAL A 491 14.30 19.03 -19.87
C VAL A 491 15.68 19.71 -19.84
N ASN A 492 15.68 21.02 -19.55
CA ASN A 492 16.87 21.80 -19.25
C ASN A 492 16.62 22.66 -18.01
N PHE A 493 17.05 22.16 -16.85
CA PHE A 493 16.78 22.74 -15.55
C PHE A 493 17.99 23.53 -15.03
N HIS A 494 17.84 24.82 -14.81
CA HIS A 494 18.85 25.70 -14.24
C HIS A 494 18.64 25.91 -12.75
N ILE A 495 19.59 25.43 -11.95
CA ILE A 495 19.59 25.55 -10.50
C ILE A 495 19.45 27.01 -10.06
N GLY A 496 18.49 27.28 -9.17
CA GLY A 496 18.26 28.60 -8.58
C GLY A 496 17.49 29.57 -9.49
N LYS A 497 17.03 29.11 -10.66
CA LYS A 497 16.19 29.89 -11.57
C LYS A 497 14.87 29.18 -11.89
N ASP A 498 14.95 27.90 -12.25
CA ASP A 498 13.79 27.12 -12.69
C ASP A 498 13.07 26.48 -11.50
N ASP A 499 11.80 26.09 -11.70
CA ASP A 499 10.87 25.61 -10.68
C ASP A 499 10.64 24.11 -10.84
N GLU A 500 11.03 23.32 -9.84
CA GLU A 500 10.96 21.84 -9.89
C GLU A 500 9.54 21.33 -10.18
N ALA A 501 8.52 22.03 -9.69
CA ALA A 501 7.11 21.65 -9.88
C ALA A 501 6.58 21.94 -11.30
N LYS A 502 7.37 22.62 -12.14
CA LYS A 502 6.99 23.02 -13.51
C LYS A 502 7.97 22.52 -14.56
N ASP A 503 9.25 22.53 -14.24
CA ASP A 503 10.35 22.37 -15.19
C ASP A 503 11.00 20.97 -15.11
N LEU A 504 10.51 20.10 -14.21
CA LEU A 504 10.86 18.68 -14.13
C LEU A 504 9.58 17.84 -14.10
N ASN A 505 9.53 16.78 -14.92
CA ASN A 505 8.44 15.80 -14.84
C ASN A 505 8.64 14.90 -13.60
N TYR A 506 7.59 14.37 -13.00
CA TYR A 506 7.73 13.35 -11.94
C TYR A 506 8.35 12.03 -12.45
N VAL A 507 8.43 11.84 -13.77
CA VAL A 507 9.02 10.67 -14.42
C VAL A 507 10.03 11.08 -15.49
N HIS A 508 11.26 10.56 -15.37
CA HIS A 508 12.25 10.59 -16.43
C HIS A 508 12.13 9.35 -17.30
N TRP A 509 11.60 9.54 -18.51
CA TRP A 509 11.35 8.48 -19.48
C TRP A 509 12.57 8.22 -20.38
N SER A 510 12.74 6.99 -20.86
CA SER A 510 13.66 6.70 -21.98
C SER A 510 13.08 7.14 -23.33
N PHE A 511 11.77 7.00 -23.49
CA PHE A 511 10.99 7.55 -24.60
C PHE A 511 9.53 7.62 -24.14
N PHE A 512 8.73 8.49 -24.75
CA PHE A 512 7.31 8.59 -24.40
C PHE A 512 6.49 7.62 -25.27
N ALA A 513 5.87 6.63 -24.63
CA ALA A 513 5.29 5.49 -25.32
C ALA A 513 3.88 5.78 -25.88
N ALA A 514 3.58 5.20 -27.05
CA ALA A 514 2.21 5.10 -27.57
C ALA A 514 1.46 3.90 -26.98
N LYS A 515 2.17 2.82 -26.64
CA LYS A 515 1.55 1.64 -26.04
C LYS A 515 0.96 1.99 -24.66
N GLY A 516 -0.32 1.69 -24.45
CA GLY A 516 -1.02 2.08 -23.25
C GLY A 516 -1.31 3.58 -23.17
N ASN A 517 -1.14 4.34 -24.26
CA ASN A 517 -1.54 5.73 -24.43
C ASN A 517 -2.49 5.88 -25.62
N HIS A 518 -3.79 5.80 -25.38
CA HIS A 518 -4.80 5.90 -26.45
C HIS A 518 -4.85 7.27 -27.16
N LEU A 519 -4.22 8.32 -26.61
CA LEU A 519 -4.15 9.65 -27.24
C LEU A 519 -3.01 9.76 -28.25
N ARG A 520 -2.20 8.69 -28.41
CA ARG A 520 -0.96 8.73 -29.18
C ARG A 520 -0.79 7.47 -30.04
N SER A 521 -0.46 7.66 -31.32
CA SER A 521 -0.32 6.56 -32.29
C SER A 521 1.12 6.05 -32.48
N GLU A 522 2.12 6.88 -32.19
CA GLU A 522 3.55 6.56 -32.41
C GLU A 522 4.38 6.93 -31.18
N ASN A 523 5.54 6.31 -30.93
CA ASN A 523 6.41 6.68 -29.81
C ASN A 523 7.10 8.05 -30.05
N TYR A 524 7.41 8.79 -28.98
CA TYR A 524 8.20 10.04 -29.05
C TYR A 524 9.59 9.80 -28.50
N TYR A 525 10.61 10.17 -29.26
CA TYR A 525 12.01 9.90 -28.92
C TYR A 525 12.84 11.17 -28.71
N ASP A 526 12.43 12.29 -29.30
CA ASP A 526 13.27 13.48 -29.38
C ASP A 526 13.37 14.20 -28.02
N ASN A 527 14.60 14.36 -27.52
CA ASN A 527 14.90 15.06 -26.27
C ASN A 527 14.20 14.51 -25.01
N VAL A 528 13.95 13.20 -24.95
CA VAL A 528 13.26 12.56 -23.81
C VAL A 528 14.24 12.00 -22.77
N ASN A 529 15.19 11.16 -23.22
CA ASN A 529 16.04 10.33 -22.37
C ASN A 529 17.22 11.04 -21.70
N ASN A 530 17.46 12.30 -22.07
CA ASN A 530 18.54 13.11 -21.53
C ASN A 530 17.93 14.32 -20.84
N TRP A 531 18.18 14.46 -19.54
CA TRP A 531 17.80 15.64 -18.77
C TRP A 531 19.07 16.44 -18.45
N THR A 532 19.06 17.72 -18.81
CA THR A 532 20.19 18.61 -18.59
C THR A 532 19.98 19.45 -17.34
N VAL A 533 20.90 19.38 -16.38
CA VAL A 533 20.94 20.24 -15.20
C VAL A 533 22.09 21.22 -15.33
N THR A 534 21.83 22.53 -15.29
CA THR A 534 22.86 23.57 -15.37
C THR A 534 22.93 24.41 -14.11
N PHE A 535 24.13 24.90 -13.78
CA PHE A 535 24.35 25.71 -12.58
C PHE A 535 25.65 26.52 -12.69
N ASP A 536 25.72 27.64 -12.00
CA ASP A 536 26.91 28.50 -11.97
C ASP A 536 27.71 28.33 -10.68
N LEU A 537 29.04 28.21 -10.81
CA LEU A 537 29.95 28.15 -9.66
C LEU A 537 30.90 29.35 -9.63
N SER A 538 31.03 29.94 -8.44
CA SER A 538 32.07 30.93 -8.16
C SER A 538 33.43 30.28 -7.94
N LYS A 539 34.50 31.05 -8.16
CA LYS A 539 35.88 30.63 -7.81
C LYS A 539 36.01 30.22 -6.34
N ASN A 540 35.26 30.87 -5.45
CA ASN A 540 35.27 30.59 -4.02
C ASN A 540 34.64 29.24 -3.67
N GLN A 541 33.61 28.79 -4.41
CA GLN A 541 33.03 27.46 -4.23
C GLN A 541 33.99 26.33 -4.64
N LEU A 542 34.92 26.61 -5.56
CA LEU A 542 35.94 25.66 -6.04
C LEU A 542 37.29 25.77 -5.32
N LYS A 543 37.44 26.71 -4.38
CA LYS A 543 38.70 26.93 -3.68
C LYS A 543 38.92 25.83 -2.63
N ASN A 544 40.11 25.22 -2.68
CA ASN A 544 40.57 24.22 -1.70
C ASN A 544 39.68 22.97 -1.56
N VAL A 545 38.86 22.66 -2.58
CA VAL A 545 38.08 21.43 -2.66
C VAL A 545 38.66 20.51 -3.73
N LYS A 546 38.74 19.21 -3.46
CA LYS A 546 39.36 18.20 -4.34
C LYS A 546 38.37 17.17 -4.86
N THR A 547 37.30 16.91 -4.11
CA THR A 547 36.31 15.89 -4.47
C THR A 547 34.92 16.52 -4.57
N ALA A 548 34.22 16.24 -5.65
CA ALA A 548 32.80 16.46 -5.80
C ALA A 548 32.06 15.13 -5.58
N THR A 549 30.92 15.17 -4.91
CA THR A 549 30.01 14.04 -4.74
C THR A 549 28.63 14.43 -5.23
N PHE A 550 28.15 13.76 -6.27
CA PHE A 550 26.78 13.88 -6.75
C PHE A 550 25.97 12.70 -6.23
N THR A 551 25.08 12.97 -5.28
CA THR A 551 24.18 11.99 -4.66
C THR A 551 22.86 11.99 -5.42
N VAL A 552 22.40 10.82 -5.82
CA VAL A 552 21.15 10.58 -6.55
C VAL A 552 20.30 9.65 -5.70
N GLN A 553 19.12 10.12 -5.29
CA GLN A 553 18.08 9.29 -4.68
C GLN A 553 16.94 9.12 -5.69
N ILE A 554 16.50 7.88 -5.86
CA ILE A 554 15.42 7.50 -6.77
C ILE A 554 14.24 7.02 -5.92
N ALA A 555 13.06 7.55 -6.22
CA ALA A 555 11.78 7.16 -5.64
C ALA A 555 11.20 5.88 -6.28
N GLY A 556 11.51 5.64 -7.55
CA GLY A 556 11.06 4.44 -8.25
C GLY A 556 11.80 4.21 -9.57
N THR A 557 11.83 2.97 -10.03
CA THR A 557 12.47 2.61 -11.31
C THR A 557 11.64 1.54 -12.01
N ARG A 558 11.42 1.68 -13.32
CA ARG A 558 11.00 0.59 -14.19
C ARG A 558 12.19 0.18 -15.04
N ALA A 559 12.75 -1.00 -14.76
CA ALA A 559 13.79 -1.64 -15.58
C ALA A 559 13.18 -2.72 -16.47
N GLY A 560 13.99 -3.45 -17.25
CA GLY A 560 13.53 -4.47 -18.20
C GLY A 560 12.63 -5.57 -17.61
N ASN A 561 12.80 -5.88 -16.32
CA ASN A 561 12.14 -7.02 -15.66
C ASN A 561 10.67 -6.84 -15.29
N GLY A 562 10.07 -5.67 -15.52
CA GLY A 562 8.71 -5.42 -15.05
C GLY A 562 8.60 -5.52 -13.55
N ASN A 563 7.60 -6.28 -13.10
CA ASN A 563 7.39 -6.56 -11.68
C ASN A 563 8.01 -7.90 -11.25
N ALA A 564 8.69 -8.63 -12.15
CA ALA A 564 9.37 -9.87 -11.77
C ALA A 564 10.59 -9.56 -10.90
N LYS A 565 10.79 -10.33 -9.82
CA LYS A 565 11.86 -10.09 -8.83
C LYS A 565 12.91 -11.18 -8.77
N TRP A 566 12.51 -12.43 -9.01
CA TRP A 566 13.36 -13.61 -8.79
C TRP A 566 14.02 -14.14 -10.04
N THR A 567 13.46 -13.84 -11.20
CA THR A 567 13.94 -14.35 -12.48
C THR A 567 14.21 -13.15 -13.39
N PRO A 568 15.46 -12.94 -13.82
CA PRO A 568 15.76 -11.94 -14.82
C PRO A 568 15.16 -12.37 -16.16
N VAL A 569 14.51 -11.44 -16.86
CA VAL A 569 14.08 -11.60 -18.23
C VAL A 569 15.31 -11.35 -19.11
N ASN A 570 15.62 -12.33 -19.98
CA ASN A 570 16.69 -12.16 -20.96
C ASN A 570 16.18 -11.23 -22.08
N ASP A 571 16.47 -9.94 -21.94
CA ASP A 571 16.13 -8.88 -22.90
C ASP A 571 17.38 -8.06 -23.32
N ARG A 572 17.18 -6.97 -24.08
CA ARG A 572 18.24 -6.13 -24.66
C ARG A 572 19.21 -5.51 -23.62
N PHE A 573 18.84 -5.47 -22.33
CA PHE A 573 19.69 -4.96 -21.24
C PHE A 573 19.93 -5.97 -20.10
N ASN A 574 19.63 -7.26 -20.31
CA ASN A 574 19.61 -8.28 -19.26
C ASN A 574 18.80 -7.83 -18.03
N SER A 575 17.67 -7.17 -18.27
CA SER A 575 16.74 -6.58 -17.29
C SER A 575 17.27 -5.46 -16.39
N ASN A 576 18.57 -5.15 -16.39
CA ASN A 576 19.14 -4.06 -15.60
C ASN A 576 19.05 -2.73 -16.35
N LEU A 577 18.92 -1.61 -15.64
CA LEU A 577 18.79 -0.29 -16.26
C LEU A 577 20.08 0.52 -16.06
N PRO A 578 20.87 0.77 -17.12
CA PRO A 578 21.97 1.73 -17.07
C PRO A 578 21.44 3.16 -16.93
N TRP A 579 22.00 3.94 -16.01
CA TRP A 579 21.73 5.36 -15.84
C TRP A 579 23.06 6.12 -15.76
N THR A 580 23.31 7.02 -16.71
CA THR A 580 24.64 7.61 -16.94
C THR A 580 24.65 9.10 -16.62
N VAL A 581 25.74 9.57 -16.01
CA VAL A 581 25.99 10.99 -15.77
C VAL A 581 27.14 11.45 -16.65
N ASN A 582 26.92 12.55 -17.37
CA ASN A 582 28.00 13.31 -18.00
C ASN A 582 28.17 14.65 -17.26
N VAL A 583 29.42 15.05 -17.01
CA VAL A 583 29.78 16.32 -16.37
C VAL A 583 30.57 17.18 -17.36
N ASN A 584 30.04 18.34 -17.71
CA ASN A 584 30.66 19.32 -18.61
C ASN A 584 31.09 18.72 -19.97
N GLY A 585 30.26 17.84 -20.53
CA GLY A 585 30.52 17.16 -21.81
C GLY A 585 31.44 15.94 -21.71
N GLY A 586 31.97 15.62 -20.52
CA GLY A 586 32.74 14.40 -20.27
C GLY A 586 31.92 13.32 -19.58
N TYR A 587 32.15 12.05 -19.94
CA TYR A 587 31.60 10.90 -19.21
C TYR A 587 32.09 10.90 -17.75
N GLU A 588 31.16 10.74 -16.80
CA GLU A 588 31.49 10.50 -15.40
C GLU A 588 31.45 9.01 -15.09
N ASP A 589 30.25 8.46 -14.94
CA ASP A 589 30.04 7.05 -14.65
C ASP A 589 28.61 6.62 -15.00
N THR A 590 28.38 5.31 -14.97
CA THR A 590 27.08 4.68 -15.19
C THR A 590 26.69 3.84 -14.00
N TRP A 591 25.59 4.19 -13.36
CA TRP A 591 24.94 3.34 -12.38
C TRP A 591 24.08 2.31 -13.07
N VAL A 592 24.43 1.02 -12.91
CA VAL A 592 23.59 -0.09 -13.39
C VAL A 592 22.58 -0.43 -12.30
N ILE A 593 21.34 0.03 -12.45
CA ILE A 593 20.25 -0.24 -11.52
C ILE A 593 19.80 -1.70 -11.69
N PRO A 594 19.84 -2.52 -10.62
CA PRO A 594 19.49 -3.93 -10.71
C PRO A 594 18.04 -4.18 -11.07
N TYR A 595 17.79 -5.21 -11.87
CA TYR A 595 16.47 -5.61 -12.37
C TYR A 595 15.43 -5.83 -11.27
N TRP A 596 15.85 -6.33 -10.11
CA TRP A 596 14.97 -6.66 -8.99
C TRP A 596 14.50 -5.41 -8.23
N ARG A 597 15.04 -4.21 -8.54
CA ARG A 597 14.52 -2.91 -8.08
C ARG A 597 13.37 -2.38 -8.94
N SER A 598 13.06 -3.05 -10.05
CA SER A 598 12.04 -2.61 -11.00
C SER A 598 10.62 -2.67 -10.45
N GLY A 599 9.79 -1.67 -10.76
CA GLY A 599 8.37 -1.62 -10.47
C GLY A 599 7.65 -0.63 -11.40
N SER A 600 6.41 -0.95 -11.76
CA SER A 600 5.61 -0.15 -12.70
C SER A 600 4.79 0.96 -12.02
N CYS A 601 5.32 1.70 -11.04
CA CYS A 601 4.56 2.69 -10.23
C CYS A 601 4.03 3.88 -11.02
N ALA A 602 4.88 4.64 -11.73
CA ALA A 602 4.44 5.84 -12.46
C ALA A 602 3.20 5.61 -13.36
N VAL A 603 3.23 4.54 -14.16
CA VAL A 603 2.14 4.20 -15.09
C VAL A 603 0.93 3.57 -14.38
N ARG A 604 1.10 3.17 -13.11
CA ARG A 604 0.05 2.67 -12.21
C ARG A 604 -0.18 3.65 -11.06
N SER A 605 -0.14 4.94 -11.38
CA SER A 605 -0.60 6.02 -10.51
C SER A 605 0.10 6.11 -9.14
N ALA A 606 1.42 5.95 -9.13
CA ALA A 606 2.24 6.11 -7.92
C ALA A 606 3.51 6.95 -8.15
N VAL A 607 3.88 7.70 -7.12
CA VAL A 607 5.07 8.58 -7.08
C VAL A 607 6.30 7.90 -6.43
N ALA A 608 6.14 6.66 -5.95
CA ALA A 608 7.20 5.87 -5.37
C ALA A 608 6.99 4.37 -5.62
N CYS A 609 8.10 3.64 -5.75
CA CYS A 609 8.22 2.18 -5.69
C CYS A 609 9.28 1.84 -4.63
N GLN A 610 10.32 1.07 -5.01
CA GLN A 610 11.49 0.85 -4.18
C GLN A 610 12.46 2.02 -4.29
N ASN A 611 12.78 2.60 -3.15
CA ASN A 611 13.78 3.65 -3.03
C ASN A 611 15.19 3.06 -3.06
N ILE A 612 16.05 3.70 -3.86
CA ILE A 612 17.47 3.36 -4.02
C ILE A 612 18.29 4.63 -4.18
N GLU A 613 19.58 4.55 -3.85
CA GLU A 613 20.48 5.70 -3.93
C GLU A 613 21.87 5.31 -4.45
N HIS A 614 22.54 6.29 -5.08
CA HIS A 614 23.89 6.14 -5.60
C HIS A 614 24.67 7.44 -5.44
N LYS A 615 25.99 7.34 -5.27
CA LYS A 615 26.91 8.48 -5.13
C LYS A 615 28.00 8.42 -6.18
N PHE A 616 28.01 9.40 -7.07
CA PHE A 616 29.08 9.61 -8.04
C PHE A 616 30.15 10.49 -7.39
N GLN A 617 31.36 9.97 -7.23
CA GLN A 617 32.49 10.72 -6.66
C GLN A 617 33.55 10.98 -7.72
N PHE A 618 33.92 12.25 -7.90
CA PHE A 618 34.85 12.64 -8.94
C PHE A 618 35.70 13.86 -8.58
N PRO A 619 36.84 14.08 -9.26
CA PRO A 619 37.69 15.24 -8.99
C PRO A 619 36.98 16.56 -9.30
N THR A 620 37.11 17.55 -8.42
CA THR A 620 36.57 18.91 -8.63
C THR A 620 37.15 19.61 -9.86
N SER A 621 38.26 19.12 -10.43
CA SER A 621 38.81 19.60 -11.69
C SER A 621 37.90 19.37 -12.91
N LYS A 622 36.90 18.49 -12.79
CA LYS A 622 35.84 18.35 -13.80
C LYS A 622 34.80 19.46 -13.73
N LEU A 623 34.75 20.23 -12.64
CA LEU A 623 33.92 21.42 -12.48
C LEU A 623 34.73 22.67 -12.87
N LYS A 624 34.05 23.72 -13.31
CA LYS A 624 34.67 24.99 -13.71
C LYS A 624 33.99 26.19 -13.07
N GLN A 625 34.72 27.29 -12.96
CA GLN A 625 34.11 28.57 -12.61
C GLN A 625 33.15 29.00 -13.74
N GLY A 626 32.00 29.56 -13.36
CA GLY A 626 30.90 29.89 -14.28
C GLY A 626 30.00 28.68 -14.51
N LYS A 627 29.40 28.62 -15.71
CA LYS A 627 28.38 27.63 -16.05
C LYS A 627 28.96 26.21 -16.09
N ASN A 628 28.33 25.31 -15.34
CA ASN A 628 28.51 23.87 -15.40
C ASN A 628 27.23 23.21 -15.91
N GLU A 629 27.39 21.99 -16.43
CA GLU A 629 26.30 21.22 -16.99
C GLU A 629 26.46 19.75 -16.64
N PHE A 630 25.41 19.15 -16.07
CA PHE A 630 25.28 17.71 -15.89
C PHE A 630 24.20 17.20 -16.85
N VAL A 631 24.48 16.12 -17.56
CA VAL A 631 23.47 15.42 -18.38
C VAL A 631 23.18 14.07 -17.74
N LEU A 632 21.94 13.89 -17.31
CA LEU A 632 21.41 12.68 -16.69
C LEU A 632 20.74 11.85 -17.78
N SER A 633 21.25 10.66 -18.05
CA SER A 633 20.88 9.91 -19.26
C SER A 633 20.33 8.54 -18.94
N LEU A 634 19.12 8.27 -19.43
CA LEU A 634 18.64 6.90 -19.66
C LEU A 634 19.11 6.42 -21.03
N PRO A 635 19.21 5.10 -21.27
CA PRO A 635 19.57 4.58 -22.58
C PRO A 635 18.49 5.00 -23.58
N PHE A 636 18.88 5.38 -24.78
CA PHE A 636 17.93 5.74 -25.83
C PHE A 636 17.08 4.53 -26.24
N ASN A 637 15.76 4.71 -26.36
CA ASN A 637 14.81 3.66 -26.77
C ASN A 637 14.96 2.38 -25.92
N ALA A 638 15.05 2.56 -24.61
CA ALA A 638 15.10 1.48 -23.65
C ALA A 638 13.68 0.94 -23.43
N THR A 639 13.46 -0.29 -23.90
CA THR A 639 12.18 -1.00 -23.90
C THR A 639 12.26 -2.26 -23.06
N SER A 640 11.11 -2.73 -22.58
CA SER A 640 10.92 -4.05 -21.97
C SER A 640 9.88 -4.87 -22.71
N ILE A 641 9.93 -6.20 -22.55
CA ILE A 641 8.81 -7.05 -22.96
C ILE A 641 7.62 -6.75 -22.06
N GLU A 642 6.61 -6.09 -22.61
CA GLU A 642 5.37 -5.80 -21.91
C GLU A 642 4.23 -6.59 -22.55
N THR A 643 3.56 -7.43 -21.76
CA THR A 643 2.48 -8.30 -22.27
C THR A 643 1.10 -7.73 -21.98
N ALA A 644 1.00 -6.81 -21.03
CA ALA A 644 -0.21 -6.04 -20.77
C ALA A 644 -0.32 -4.84 -21.72
N LEU A 645 -1.50 -4.21 -21.75
CA LEU A 645 -1.69 -2.89 -22.35
C LEU A 645 -1.10 -1.82 -21.43
N LEU A 646 0.23 -1.80 -21.30
CA LEU A 646 1.03 -0.86 -20.52
C LEU A 646 2.20 -0.34 -21.35
N PRO A 647 2.77 0.83 -20.98
CA PRO A 647 3.98 1.34 -21.61
C PRO A 647 5.14 0.35 -21.47
N ASP A 648 5.83 0.12 -22.59
CA ASP A 648 7.02 -0.70 -22.68
C ASP A 648 8.31 0.08 -22.39
N THR A 649 8.23 1.41 -22.28
CA THR A 649 9.33 2.32 -21.93
C THR A 649 9.87 2.10 -20.51
N LEU A 650 11.19 2.24 -20.37
CA LEU A 650 11.87 2.25 -19.07
C LEU A 650 11.97 3.68 -18.54
N TYR A 651 11.96 3.82 -17.22
CA TYR A 651 11.98 5.13 -16.57
C TYR A 651 12.53 5.10 -15.14
N VAL A 652 12.89 6.27 -14.64
CA VAL A 652 13.17 6.52 -13.22
C VAL A 652 12.32 7.68 -12.70
N GLN A 653 12.00 7.64 -11.41
CA GLN A 653 11.34 8.70 -10.67
C GLN A 653 12.33 9.21 -9.62
N TYR A 654 12.72 10.47 -9.67
CA TYR A 654 13.70 11.01 -8.71
C TYR A 654 13.05 11.28 -7.35
N ASP A 655 13.79 11.06 -6.27
CA ASP A 655 13.45 11.55 -4.93
C ASP A 655 14.13 12.92 -4.78
N ALA A 656 15.45 12.91 -4.61
CA ALA A 656 16.25 14.13 -4.56
C ALA A 656 17.65 13.93 -5.16
N LEU A 657 18.23 15.03 -5.64
CA LEU A 657 19.57 15.11 -6.19
C LEU A 657 20.38 16.13 -5.40
N ARG A 658 21.65 15.85 -5.10
CA ARG A 658 22.50 16.78 -4.33
C ARG A 658 23.94 16.76 -4.82
N LEU A 659 24.51 17.94 -5.06
CA LEU A 659 25.94 18.09 -5.34
C LEU A 659 26.66 18.71 -4.15
N GLU A 660 27.72 18.05 -3.69
CA GLU A 660 28.57 18.51 -2.60
C GLU A 660 30.04 18.52 -3.03
N VAL A 661 30.86 19.35 -2.37
CA VAL A 661 32.32 19.40 -2.56
C VAL A 661 33.08 19.40 -1.24
N LYS A 662 34.25 18.76 -1.22
CA LYS A 662 35.12 18.65 -0.04
C LYS A 662 36.58 18.89 -0.35
#